data_AF-A0AA39H6C4-F1
#
_entry.id   AF-A0AA39H6C4-F1
#
_cell.length_a   1.000
_cell.length_b   1.000
_cell.length_c   1.000
_cell.angle_alpha   90.00
_cell.angle_beta   90.00
_cell.angle_gamma   90.00
#
_symmetry.space_group_name_H-M   'P 1'
#
loop_
_entity.id
_entity.type
_entity.pdbx_description
1 polymer ?
#
loop_
_entity_poly.entity_id
_entity_poly.type
_entity_poly.pdbx_seq_one_letter_code
_entity_poly.pdbx_strand_id
1 'polypeptide(L)'
;MASSYNFKKITVVPTATELKDVVLSKTQRKTPTVVHKAYSIGRIRAFYSRKIKFLQQTLHDKLTQIINEFPKMEDVHPFYSDLMNTLYDKDHYKIALGQMNTARHLVDGIAREYVRLMKYSDSLYRCKMLKRAALGRMVKLLRRQKSSFEYLEQVRQHLSRLPSIDPNTRTLILCGFPNVGKSSFINKVTRADVEVQPYAFTTKSLYVGHLDYKYLRWQVIDTPGILDHALEQRNTIEMQAVTALAHLKAAVLFIMDVSEQCNQTIEEQIHLFEAIRPLFTNKPVFVGLNKVDIMRRSDLPAEKNELLSKLESENIPIVEMSTLSQEGVMSLRDQACDALLAQRVETKLHSKKVTGDGVLNRVFVAYPQPRDEKVRAPFIPTAVSAKKNRMVVEVDGSMRDEKTRKLERDLEKELGDDYILDLKKHFLLKNPEEKYDIVPEIWEGHNIADFIDNDVVEKFRTLKEEERVRSEAGVYDLDVESDDEETRQLLADAKLIEEKELEFKKKHELIIGTNKPRQSRLIGRKRERSMETMERQFGALGVDISQNDMKHFGDAQLKQPSTKRMRIGKESSLSAVGQPAPRDIQGVPDLETYDKVSKVAKKAQRPKNQDARKGEGDRHISVKRPKHLFAGKRGMGKTDRRHDMFRMGRKLKKAESEVQGRTEKRKLRNLARLKKRKEIQAASKKVEKVVQSFAVEDDKQKKKKNKGKKKKFLKLEAKASELGVPVENLIENEEDNMVKRLEGGRFRFINEQLYTMTGEEAQKMFEEDPTAFDHYHTGYRDQAKKWPLNPVNVIIQQLRSKTGLVIADMGCGDAKIAECLGTQNTVHSFDLVAKKPCVVACEMSNVPLENNSCDVVVFCLSLMGTNINEYLREAHRLLKMGGELRIAEVTSRFENVRAFMRGVCRMGFEFKTSKTMQDYFVIFQFKKAGKIEHKRPNGLTLKPCLYKKR
;
A
#
# COMPACT_ATOMS: atom_id res chain seq x y z
N MET A 1 -5.48 26.88 18.73
CA MET A 1 -4.19 27.43 18.26
C MET A 1 -4.43 28.90 17.96
N ALA A 2 -3.88 29.81 18.77
CA ALA A 2 -4.01 31.24 18.48
C ALA A 2 -3.25 31.53 17.18
N SER A 3 -3.96 32.04 16.17
CA SER A 3 -3.36 32.42 14.89
C SER A 3 -2.46 33.63 15.12
N SER A 4 -1.20 33.41 15.46
CA SER A 4 -0.17 34.42 15.24
C SER A 4 -0.12 34.65 13.74
N TYR A 5 -0.66 35.77 13.28
CA TYR A 5 -0.70 36.13 11.87
C TYR A 5 0.75 36.31 11.38
N ASN A 6 1.22 35.40 10.54
CA ASN A 6 2.57 35.46 9.99
C ASN A 6 2.53 36.04 8.58
N PHE A 7 2.62 37.36 8.51
CA PHE A 7 2.61 38.11 7.26
C PHE A 7 3.86 37.91 6.39
N LYS A 8 4.92 37.28 6.93
CA LYS A 8 6.15 36.99 6.17
C LYS A 8 5.98 35.82 5.18
N LYS A 9 4.91 35.04 5.29
CA LYS A 9 4.65 33.87 4.43
C LYS A 9 4.08 34.23 3.05
N ILE A 10 3.70 35.48 2.84
CA ILE A 10 3.12 35.92 1.55
C ILE A 10 4.22 35.93 0.50
N THR A 11 3.98 35.20 -0.60
CA THR A 11 4.92 35.12 -1.70
C THR A 11 5.02 36.44 -2.46
N VAL A 12 6.19 36.68 -3.04
CA VAL A 12 6.45 37.88 -3.85
C VAL A 12 5.42 37.97 -4.97
N VAL A 13 4.79 39.14 -5.07
CA VAL A 13 3.84 39.47 -6.12
C VAL A 13 4.64 40.05 -7.29
N PRO A 14 4.85 39.30 -8.38
CA PRO A 14 5.62 39.79 -9.51
C PRO A 14 4.88 40.94 -10.21
N THR A 15 5.63 41.80 -10.88
CA THR A 15 5.02 42.82 -11.75
C THR A 15 4.25 42.15 -12.89
N ALA A 16 3.25 42.83 -13.46
CA ALA A 16 2.46 42.27 -14.57
C ALA A 16 3.34 41.88 -15.78
N THR A 17 4.45 42.60 -16.01
CA THR A 17 5.41 42.34 -17.08
C THR A 17 6.26 41.10 -16.77
N GLU A 18 6.82 40.99 -15.57
CA GLU A 18 7.58 39.82 -15.14
C GLU A 18 6.71 38.56 -15.12
N LEU A 19 5.49 38.66 -14.59
CA LEU A 19 4.56 37.54 -14.55
C LEU A 19 4.30 37.01 -15.95
N LYS A 20 4.04 37.90 -16.93
CA LYS A 20 3.90 37.56 -18.34
C LYS A 20 5.11 36.78 -18.86
N ASP A 21 6.32 37.28 -18.63
CA ASP A 21 7.55 36.65 -19.14
C ASP A 21 7.79 35.28 -18.49
N VAL A 22 7.55 35.17 -17.18
CA VAL A 22 7.64 33.91 -16.41
C VAL A 22 6.64 32.88 -16.94
N VAL A 23 5.37 33.23 -17.12
CA VAL A 23 4.35 32.25 -17.52
C VAL A 23 4.49 31.82 -18.98
N LEU A 24 4.87 32.72 -19.89
CA LEU A 24 5.12 32.38 -21.29
C LEU A 24 6.38 31.51 -21.43
N SER A 25 7.46 31.88 -20.74
CA SER A 25 8.68 31.08 -20.67
C SER A 25 8.42 29.68 -20.11
N LYS A 26 7.65 29.57 -19.02
CA LYS A 26 7.27 28.29 -18.41
C LYS A 26 6.42 27.44 -19.37
N THR A 27 5.51 28.07 -20.11
CA THR A 27 4.69 27.40 -21.12
C THR A 27 5.56 26.86 -22.26
N GLN A 28 6.55 27.62 -22.72
CA GLN A 28 7.47 27.19 -23.76
C GLN A 28 8.38 26.04 -23.30
N ARG A 29 8.94 26.11 -22.09
CA ARG A 29 9.87 25.11 -21.55
C ARG A 29 9.19 23.80 -21.14
N LYS A 30 7.98 23.87 -20.55
CA LYS A 30 7.30 22.69 -19.99
C LYS A 30 6.33 21.99 -20.95
N THR A 31 6.04 22.56 -22.12
CA THR A 31 5.17 21.93 -23.13
C THR A 31 5.95 21.64 -24.40
N PRO A 32 5.63 20.55 -25.14
CA PRO A 32 6.33 20.24 -26.39
C PRO A 32 6.23 21.41 -27.38
N THR A 33 7.30 21.69 -28.12
CA THR A 33 7.45 22.88 -28.99
C THR A 33 7.32 22.57 -30.48
N VAL A 34 7.71 21.37 -30.91
CA VAL A 34 7.74 20.98 -32.32
C VAL A 34 6.42 20.33 -32.75
N VAL A 35 5.85 20.81 -33.86
CA VAL A 35 4.68 20.22 -34.53
C VAL A 35 4.82 20.40 -36.05
N HIS A 36 4.58 19.33 -36.81
CA HIS A 36 4.66 19.36 -38.27
C HIS A 36 3.28 19.40 -38.92
N LYS A 37 3.20 19.99 -40.12
CA LYS A 37 1.95 20.10 -40.90
C LYS A 37 1.36 18.72 -41.27
N ALA A 38 2.20 17.71 -41.44
CA ALA A 38 1.81 16.35 -41.82
C ALA A 38 1.18 15.52 -40.68
N TYR A 39 1.15 16.04 -39.45
CA TYR A 39 0.54 15.32 -38.33
C TYR A 39 -0.98 15.29 -38.42
N SER A 40 -1.59 14.21 -37.91
CA SER A 40 -3.06 14.12 -37.80
C SER A 40 -3.64 15.37 -37.11
N ILE A 41 -4.76 15.87 -37.61
CA ILE A 41 -5.40 17.08 -37.07
C ILE A 41 -5.74 16.94 -35.58
N GLY A 42 -6.10 15.74 -35.12
CA GLY A 42 -6.31 15.45 -33.70
C GLY A 42 -5.08 15.75 -32.84
N ARG A 43 -3.89 15.34 -33.30
CA ARG A 43 -2.60 15.63 -32.63
C ARG A 43 -2.29 17.13 -32.63
N ILE A 44 -2.55 17.84 -33.73
CA ILE A 44 -2.33 19.29 -33.84
C ILE A 44 -3.25 20.06 -32.89
N ARG A 45 -4.55 19.73 -32.86
CA ARG A 45 -5.54 20.34 -31.95
C ARG A 45 -5.15 20.09 -30.50
N ALA A 46 -4.76 18.87 -30.15
CA ALA A 46 -4.32 18.51 -28.80
C ALA A 46 -3.06 19.28 -28.38
N PHE A 47 -2.09 19.43 -29.30
CA PHE A 47 -0.86 20.18 -29.07
C PHE A 47 -1.13 21.63 -28.68
N TYR A 48 -1.94 22.37 -29.45
CA TYR A 48 -2.25 23.76 -29.16
C TYR A 48 -3.24 23.94 -28.00
N SER A 49 -4.21 23.03 -27.84
CA SER A 49 -5.10 23.01 -26.67
C SER A 49 -4.31 22.86 -25.37
N ARG A 50 -3.28 22.00 -25.36
CA ARG A 50 -2.41 21.81 -24.20
C ARG A 50 -1.66 23.10 -23.85
N LYS A 51 -1.17 23.86 -24.83
CA LYS A 51 -0.50 25.15 -24.58
C LYS A 51 -1.43 26.19 -23.96
N ILE A 52 -2.66 26.31 -24.44
CA ILE A 52 -3.65 27.24 -23.87
C ILE A 52 -4.01 26.84 -22.44
N LYS A 53 -4.34 25.56 -22.21
CA LYS A 53 -4.67 25.06 -20.87
C LYS A 53 -3.51 25.19 -19.89
N PHE A 54 -2.29 24.94 -20.34
CA PHE A 54 -1.11 25.05 -19.48
C PHE A 54 -0.85 26.50 -19.03
N LEU A 55 -0.99 27.47 -19.94
CA LEU A 55 -0.88 28.88 -19.58
C LEU A 55 -2.01 29.28 -18.60
N GLN A 56 -3.25 28.92 -18.91
CA GLN A 56 -4.39 29.20 -18.04
C GLN A 56 -4.19 28.62 -16.64
N GLN A 57 -3.83 27.34 -16.52
CA GLN A 57 -3.59 26.72 -15.21
C GLN A 57 -2.49 27.45 -14.45
N THR A 58 -1.38 27.78 -15.11
CA THR A 58 -0.27 28.49 -14.47
C THR A 58 -0.68 29.87 -13.95
N LEU A 59 -1.48 30.61 -14.73
CA LEU A 59 -2.01 31.92 -14.32
C LEU A 59 -3.05 31.80 -13.22
N HIS A 60 -3.96 30.83 -13.32
CA HIS A 60 -4.97 30.54 -12.31
C HIS A 60 -4.32 30.21 -10.97
N ASP A 61 -3.31 29.34 -10.97
CA ASP A 61 -2.56 28.93 -9.77
C ASP A 61 -1.88 30.14 -9.14
N LYS A 62 -1.21 30.98 -9.95
CA LYS A 62 -0.50 32.17 -9.45
C LYS A 62 -1.43 33.23 -8.88
N LEU A 63 -2.54 33.53 -9.56
CA LEU A 63 -3.52 34.49 -9.06
C LEU A 63 -4.22 33.96 -7.80
N THR A 64 -4.55 32.66 -7.76
CA THR A 64 -5.15 32.03 -6.57
C THR A 64 -4.19 32.03 -5.39
N GLN A 65 -2.90 31.78 -5.65
CA GLN A 65 -1.85 31.88 -4.63
C GLN A 65 -1.84 33.27 -3.99
N ILE A 66 -1.81 34.33 -4.80
CA ILE A 66 -1.83 35.72 -4.31
C ILE A 66 -3.11 35.98 -3.49
N ILE A 67 -4.29 35.65 -4.01
CA ILE A 67 -5.57 35.93 -3.33
C ILE A 67 -5.67 35.22 -1.97
N ASN A 68 -5.15 33.99 -1.86
CA ASN A 68 -5.28 33.19 -0.64
C ASN A 68 -4.22 33.53 0.42
N GLU A 69 -3.03 33.96 0.00
CA GLU A 69 -1.93 34.28 0.93
C GLU A 69 -2.13 35.64 1.61
N PHE A 70 -2.77 36.59 0.93
CA PHE A 70 -3.08 37.89 1.52
C PHE A 70 -4.19 37.76 2.59
N PRO A 71 -4.03 38.43 3.74
CA PRO A 71 -5.03 38.39 4.81
C PRO A 71 -6.33 39.05 4.38
N LYS A 72 -7.44 38.38 4.63
CA LYS A 72 -8.77 38.97 4.47
C LYS A 72 -9.09 39.81 5.69
N MET A 73 -9.26 41.12 5.50
CA MET A 73 -9.45 42.06 6.62
C MET A 73 -10.65 41.70 7.53
N GLU A 74 -11.71 41.11 6.98
CA GLU A 74 -12.91 40.71 7.73
C GLU A 74 -12.70 39.48 8.63
N ASP A 75 -11.79 38.59 8.25
CA ASP A 75 -11.52 37.34 8.98
C ASP A 75 -10.38 37.51 10.01
N VAL A 76 -9.74 38.68 10.02
CA VAL A 76 -8.59 39.00 10.87
C VAL A 76 -9.06 39.69 12.14
N HIS A 77 -8.30 39.54 13.23
CA HIS A 77 -8.59 40.18 14.51
C HIS A 77 -8.79 41.71 14.34
N PRO A 78 -9.77 42.33 15.04
CA PRO A 78 -10.08 43.76 14.92
C PRO A 78 -8.85 44.67 14.97
N PHE A 79 -7.93 44.44 15.93
CA PHE A 79 -6.62 45.12 15.99
C PHE A 79 -5.90 45.19 14.64
N TYR A 80 -5.73 44.05 13.96
CA TYR A 80 -5.01 44.00 12.69
C TYR A 80 -5.86 44.51 11.52
N SER A 81 -7.18 44.31 11.56
CA SER A 81 -8.10 44.90 10.57
C SER A 81 -7.99 46.42 10.56
N ASP A 82 -8.07 47.05 11.73
CA ASP A 82 -8.04 48.50 11.86
C ASP A 82 -6.63 49.05 11.60
N LEU A 83 -5.59 48.36 12.06
CA LEU A 83 -4.21 48.72 11.73
C LEU A 83 -3.97 48.69 10.22
N MET A 84 -4.48 47.68 9.53
CA MET A 84 -4.39 47.60 8.07
C MET A 84 -5.25 48.64 7.37
N ASN A 85 -6.41 49.01 7.93
CA ASN A 85 -7.25 50.07 7.40
C ASN A 85 -6.50 51.41 7.41
N THR A 86 -5.88 51.75 8.54
CA THR A 86 -5.07 52.98 8.67
C THR A 86 -3.85 52.98 7.75
N LEU A 87 -3.17 51.83 7.59
CA LEU A 87 -1.92 51.75 6.82
C LEU A 87 -2.11 51.65 5.31
N TYR A 88 -3.14 50.94 4.84
CA TYR A 88 -3.22 50.52 3.44
C TYR A 88 -4.48 50.99 2.70
N ASP A 89 -5.42 51.63 3.40
CA ASP A 89 -6.78 51.89 2.92
C ASP A 89 -7.53 50.57 2.58
N LYS A 90 -8.53 50.26 3.41
CA LYS A 90 -9.34 49.05 3.29
C LYS A 90 -10.01 48.92 1.92
N ASP A 91 -10.47 50.02 1.34
CA ASP A 91 -11.21 49.99 0.09
C ASP A 91 -10.27 49.74 -1.08
N HIS A 92 -9.13 50.43 -1.13
CA HIS A 92 -8.11 50.19 -2.14
C HIS A 92 -7.60 48.75 -2.10
N TYR A 93 -7.33 48.22 -0.90
CA TYR A 93 -6.88 46.84 -0.71
C TYR A 93 -7.89 45.81 -1.22
N LYS A 94 -9.17 45.98 -0.87
CA LYS A 94 -10.25 45.09 -1.31
C LYS A 94 -10.46 45.17 -2.82
N ILE A 95 -10.43 46.37 -3.40
CA ILE A 95 -10.57 46.57 -4.84
C ILE A 95 -9.42 45.88 -5.58
N ALA A 96 -8.18 46.01 -5.12
CA ALA A 96 -7.02 45.36 -5.74
C ALA A 96 -7.15 43.81 -5.74
N LEU A 97 -7.49 43.20 -4.61
CA LEU A 97 -7.72 41.75 -4.52
C LEU A 97 -8.95 41.30 -5.34
N GLY A 98 -10.02 42.10 -5.35
CA GLY A 98 -11.21 41.86 -6.16
C GLY A 98 -10.92 41.87 -7.66
N GLN A 99 -10.07 42.79 -8.12
CA GLN A 99 -9.60 42.85 -9.51
C GLN A 99 -8.74 41.63 -9.88
N MET A 100 -7.88 41.14 -8.97
CA MET A 100 -7.13 39.89 -9.17
C MET A 100 -8.06 38.69 -9.30
N ASN A 101 -9.08 38.59 -8.44
CA ASN A 101 -10.07 37.52 -8.51
C ASN A 101 -10.89 37.56 -9.81
N THR A 102 -11.29 38.76 -10.23
CA THR A 102 -11.97 38.97 -11.51
C THR A 102 -11.08 38.56 -12.69
N ALA A 103 -9.79 38.94 -12.67
CA ALA A 103 -8.82 38.55 -13.70
C ALA A 103 -8.66 37.03 -13.78
N ARG A 104 -8.61 36.32 -12.64
CA ARG A 104 -8.56 34.86 -12.58
C ARG A 104 -9.75 34.22 -13.31
N HIS A 105 -10.97 34.66 -13.02
CA HIS A 105 -12.18 34.14 -13.66
C HIS A 105 -12.23 34.43 -15.17
N LEU A 106 -11.78 35.63 -15.59
CA LEU A 106 -11.70 36.00 -17.01
C LEU A 106 -10.68 35.14 -17.78
N VAL A 107 -9.53 34.84 -17.19
CA VAL A 107 -8.52 33.93 -17.79
C VAL A 107 -9.11 32.53 -18.01
N ASP A 108 -9.84 32.00 -17.02
CA ASP A 108 -10.51 30.70 -17.13
C ASP A 108 -11.65 30.71 -18.17
N GLY A 109 -12.37 31.82 -18.29
CA GLY A 109 -13.37 32.04 -19.34
C GLY A 109 -12.77 31.99 -20.75
N ILE A 110 -11.71 32.78 -20.99
CA ILE A 110 -11.00 32.84 -22.28
C ILE A 110 -10.46 31.46 -22.66
N ALA A 111 -9.82 30.75 -21.72
CA ALA A 111 -9.27 29.43 -22.01
C ALA A 111 -10.35 28.43 -22.45
N ARG A 112 -11.48 28.40 -21.75
CA ARG A 112 -12.61 27.53 -22.09
C ARG A 112 -13.17 27.83 -23.48
N GLU A 113 -13.33 29.11 -23.81
CA GLU A 113 -13.80 29.57 -25.13
C GLU A 113 -12.85 29.12 -26.25
N TYR A 114 -11.55 29.43 -26.15
CA TYR A 114 -10.59 29.09 -27.20
C TYR A 114 -10.33 27.58 -27.32
N VAL A 115 -10.36 26.83 -26.23
CA VAL A 115 -10.28 25.36 -26.29
C VAL A 115 -11.51 24.77 -26.98
N ARG A 116 -12.70 25.37 -26.79
CA ARG A 116 -13.92 24.97 -27.52
C ARG A 116 -13.78 25.25 -29.02
N LEU A 117 -13.31 26.45 -29.40
CA LEU A 117 -13.07 26.81 -30.80
C LEU A 117 -11.98 25.94 -31.46
N MET A 118 -10.97 25.51 -30.71
CA MET A 118 -9.89 24.62 -31.20
C MET A 118 -10.42 23.29 -31.72
N LYS A 119 -11.58 22.81 -31.23
CA LYS A 119 -12.18 21.54 -31.66
C LYS A 119 -12.59 21.54 -33.13
N TYR A 120 -12.95 22.70 -33.67
CA TYR A 120 -13.43 22.86 -35.05
C TYR A 120 -12.33 23.35 -36.01
N SER A 121 -11.08 23.44 -35.55
CA SER A 121 -9.98 23.93 -36.38
C SER A 121 -9.48 22.86 -37.33
N ASP A 122 -9.43 23.15 -38.61
CA ASP A 122 -9.11 22.24 -39.72
C ASP A 122 -7.63 22.18 -40.06
N SER A 123 -6.89 23.26 -39.81
CA SER A 123 -5.50 23.42 -40.26
C SER A 123 -4.53 23.79 -39.14
N LEU A 124 -3.23 23.51 -39.38
CA LEU A 124 -2.15 23.94 -38.48
C LEU A 124 -2.15 25.47 -38.29
N TYR A 125 -2.38 26.22 -39.38
CA TYR A 125 -2.39 27.67 -39.37
C TYR A 125 -3.51 28.22 -38.48
N ARG A 126 -4.74 27.73 -38.66
CA ARG A 126 -5.91 28.13 -37.85
C ARG A 126 -5.70 27.82 -36.36
N CYS A 127 -5.18 26.63 -36.04
CA CYS A 127 -4.85 26.27 -34.65
C CYS A 127 -3.77 27.19 -34.07
N LYS A 128 -2.73 27.54 -34.85
CA LYS A 128 -1.65 28.45 -34.42
C LYS A 128 -2.18 29.85 -34.15
N MET A 129 -3.09 30.38 -34.99
CA MET A 129 -3.72 31.69 -34.80
C MET A 129 -4.62 31.72 -33.56
N LEU A 130 -5.48 30.72 -33.36
CA LEU A 130 -6.30 30.62 -32.15
C LEU A 130 -5.45 30.56 -30.89
N LYS A 131 -4.34 29.81 -30.90
CA LYS A 131 -3.39 29.81 -29.79
C LYS A 131 -2.80 31.20 -29.55
N ARG A 132 -2.33 31.91 -30.58
CA ARG A 132 -1.76 33.26 -30.43
C ARG A 132 -2.80 34.23 -29.84
N ALA A 133 -4.03 34.21 -30.34
CA ALA A 133 -5.12 35.04 -29.85
C ALA A 133 -5.46 34.74 -28.38
N ALA A 134 -5.55 33.45 -28.00
CA ALA A 134 -5.83 33.04 -26.62
C ALA A 134 -4.76 33.52 -25.64
N LEU A 135 -3.47 33.22 -25.91
CA LEU A 135 -2.39 33.63 -25.01
C LEU A 135 -2.28 35.17 -24.95
N GLY A 136 -2.46 35.85 -26.09
CA GLY A 136 -2.43 37.31 -26.16
C GLY A 136 -3.55 37.96 -25.34
N ARG A 137 -4.79 37.46 -25.42
CA ARG A 137 -5.92 37.96 -24.61
C ARG A 137 -5.70 37.73 -23.11
N MET A 138 -5.18 36.55 -22.72
CA MET A 138 -4.86 36.27 -21.31
C MET A 138 -3.79 37.23 -20.77
N VAL A 139 -2.71 37.45 -21.52
CA VAL A 139 -1.64 38.37 -21.14
C VAL A 139 -2.11 39.82 -21.10
N LYS A 140 -2.97 40.23 -22.05
CA LYS A 140 -3.54 41.59 -22.08
C LYS A 140 -4.36 41.89 -20.83
N LEU A 141 -5.07 40.90 -20.27
CA LEU A 141 -5.78 41.07 -19.00
C LEU A 141 -4.84 41.38 -17.83
N LEU A 142 -3.67 40.73 -17.78
CA LEU A 142 -2.67 40.99 -16.73
C LEU A 142 -2.14 42.42 -16.84
N ARG A 143 -1.83 42.88 -18.06
CA ARG A 143 -1.36 44.26 -18.30
C ARG A 143 -2.38 45.31 -17.86
N ARG A 144 -3.68 45.02 -17.95
CA ARG A 144 -4.73 45.94 -17.50
C ARG A 144 -4.70 46.18 -15.99
N GLN A 145 -4.28 45.19 -15.20
CA GLN A 145 -4.23 45.26 -13.74
C GLN A 145 -2.84 45.63 -13.20
N LYS A 146 -2.03 46.35 -13.97
CA LYS A 146 -0.65 46.71 -13.61
C LYS A 146 -0.56 47.41 -12.25
N SER A 147 -1.39 48.43 -12.03
CA SER A 147 -1.42 49.20 -10.78
C SER A 147 -1.68 48.34 -9.55
N SER A 148 -2.59 47.38 -9.65
CA SER A 148 -2.97 46.50 -8.54
C SER A 148 -1.89 45.49 -8.18
N PHE A 149 -1.10 45.00 -9.16
CA PHE A 149 0.08 44.18 -8.87
C PHE A 149 1.17 44.98 -8.15
N GLU A 150 1.43 46.21 -8.60
CA GLU A 150 2.44 47.10 -7.98
C GLU A 150 2.05 47.48 -6.55
N TYR A 151 0.79 47.87 -6.34
CA TYR A 151 0.25 48.17 -5.02
C TYR A 151 0.31 46.96 -4.08
N LEU A 152 -0.13 45.77 -4.52
CA LEU A 152 -0.09 44.57 -3.67
C LEU A 152 1.34 44.17 -3.30
N GLU A 153 2.32 44.35 -4.18
CA GLU A 153 3.72 44.09 -3.84
C GLU A 153 4.26 45.10 -2.80
N GLN A 154 3.92 46.38 -2.92
CA GLN A 154 4.26 47.39 -1.90
C GLN A 154 3.65 47.04 -0.54
N VAL A 155 2.36 46.70 -0.52
CA VAL A 155 1.66 46.27 0.70
C VAL A 155 2.32 45.04 1.29
N ARG A 156 2.66 44.02 0.48
CA ARG A 156 3.35 42.80 0.94
C ARG A 156 4.69 43.11 1.61
N GLN A 157 5.51 43.95 0.98
CA GLN A 157 6.82 44.33 1.50
C GLN A 157 6.71 45.03 2.86
N HIS A 158 5.75 45.95 2.99
CA HIS A 158 5.50 46.65 4.24
C HIS A 158 4.92 45.71 5.32
N LEU A 159 3.92 44.88 4.96
CA LEU A 159 3.30 43.91 5.86
C LEU A 159 4.29 42.87 6.39
N SER A 160 5.30 42.49 5.57
CA SER A 160 6.38 41.59 5.99
C SER A 160 7.30 42.19 7.06
N ARG A 161 7.35 43.52 7.19
CA ARG A 161 8.15 44.23 8.20
C ARG A 161 7.37 44.49 9.50
N LEU A 162 6.04 44.41 9.46
CA LEU A 162 5.22 44.60 10.66
C LEU A 162 5.57 43.56 11.74
N PRO A 163 5.65 43.98 13.01
CA PRO A 163 5.91 43.05 14.09
C PRO A 163 4.71 42.12 14.32
N SER A 164 5.01 40.89 14.76
CA SER A 164 3.99 39.93 15.18
C SER A 164 3.58 40.23 16.63
N ILE A 165 2.39 40.79 16.79
CA ILE A 165 1.74 41.11 18.07
C ILE A 165 0.62 40.10 18.26
N ASP A 166 0.51 39.52 19.45
CA ASP A 166 -0.66 38.71 19.79
C ASP A 166 -1.60 39.51 20.70
N PRO A 167 -2.78 39.93 20.20
CA PRO A 167 -3.72 40.77 20.95
C PRO A 167 -4.21 40.18 22.28
N ASN A 168 -4.15 38.85 22.43
CA ASN A 168 -4.66 38.15 23.61
C ASN A 168 -3.57 37.85 24.64
N THR A 169 -2.29 38.00 24.27
CA THR A 169 -1.16 37.78 25.19
C THR A 169 -0.98 38.94 26.14
N ARG A 170 -0.11 38.73 27.15
CA ARG A 170 0.17 39.74 28.17
C ARG A 170 1.06 40.81 27.54
N THR A 171 0.55 42.03 27.54
CA THR A 171 1.15 43.14 26.84
C THR A 171 1.29 44.31 27.78
N LEU A 172 2.42 45.00 27.72
CA LEU A 172 2.66 46.32 28.29
C LEU A 172 2.72 47.31 27.13
N ILE A 173 2.00 48.41 27.20
CA ILE A 173 2.02 49.46 26.17
C ILE A 173 2.65 50.70 26.79
N LEU A 174 3.67 51.24 26.13
CA LEU A 174 4.31 52.50 26.52
C LEU A 174 3.64 53.66 25.80
N CYS A 175 3.16 54.65 26.54
CA CYS A 175 2.50 55.85 26.01
C CYS A 175 3.09 57.11 26.66
N GLY A 176 2.88 58.27 26.03
CA GLY A 176 3.41 59.56 26.49
C GLY A 176 3.95 60.41 25.34
N PHE A 177 4.36 61.63 25.65
CA PHE A 177 4.87 62.59 24.66
C PHE A 177 6.14 62.10 23.93
N PRO A 178 6.45 62.62 22.73
CA PRO A 178 7.77 62.40 22.11
C PRO A 178 8.91 62.79 23.07
N ASN A 179 10.08 62.19 22.92
CA ASN A 179 11.30 62.52 23.70
C ASN A 179 11.27 62.30 25.24
N VAL A 180 10.19 61.78 25.81
CA VAL A 180 10.11 61.45 27.26
C VAL A 180 10.93 60.21 27.67
N GLY A 181 11.46 59.43 26.70
CA GLY A 181 12.31 58.27 26.97
C GLY A 181 11.63 56.89 26.91
N LYS A 182 10.46 56.77 26.24
CA LYS A 182 9.76 55.48 26.01
C LYS A 182 10.64 54.43 25.31
N SER A 183 11.26 54.82 24.20
CA SER A 183 12.14 53.94 23.42
C SER A 183 13.43 53.56 24.18
N SER A 184 13.91 54.43 25.08
CA SER A 184 15.00 54.09 26.00
C SER A 184 14.56 53.06 27.04
N PHE A 185 13.33 53.17 27.57
CA PHE A 185 12.79 52.20 28.54
C PHE A 185 12.67 50.80 27.94
N ILE A 186 12.12 50.66 26.72
CA ILE A 186 12.03 49.34 26.06
C ILE A 186 13.40 48.70 25.82
N ASN A 187 14.43 49.49 25.46
CA ASN A 187 15.80 48.98 25.26
C ASN A 187 16.47 48.53 26.58
N LYS A 188 16.10 49.12 27.72
CA LYS A 188 16.61 48.69 29.04
C LYS A 188 15.89 47.47 29.58
N VAL A 189 14.58 47.38 29.34
CA VAL A 189 13.73 46.32 29.87
C VAL A 189 13.75 45.06 28.99
N THR A 190 13.98 45.22 27.70
CA THR A 190 13.95 44.13 26.71
C THR A 190 15.23 44.10 25.88
N ARG A 191 15.42 43.04 25.07
CA ARG A 191 16.52 42.96 24.10
C ARG A 191 16.18 43.62 22.75
N ALA A 192 15.15 44.45 22.69
CA ALA A 192 14.83 45.19 21.48
C ALA A 192 15.90 46.27 21.25
N ASP A 193 16.15 46.58 19.99
CA ASP A 193 17.06 47.64 19.56
C ASP A 193 16.23 48.69 18.80
N VAL A 194 15.62 49.59 19.57
CA VAL A 194 14.84 50.71 19.04
C VAL A 194 15.73 51.94 18.97
N GLU A 195 15.72 52.63 17.84
CA GLU A 195 16.53 53.84 17.64
C GLU A 195 16.03 54.97 18.56
N VAL A 196 16.96 55.60 19.29
CA VAL A 196 16.68 56.72 20.20
C VAL A 196 17.41 57.95 19.69
N GLN A 197 16.66 59.01 19.37
CA GLN A 197 17.18 60.28 18.89
C GLN A 197 16.45 61.43 19.60
N PRO A 198 17.06 62.63 19.73
CA PRO A 198 16.50 63.73 20.52
C PRO A 198 15.38 64.52 19.80
N TYR A 199 14.98 64.13 18.59
CA TYR A 199 13.92 64.79 17.82
C TYR A 199 12.63 63.95 17.78
N ALA A 200 11.48 64.62 17.74
CA ALA A 200 10.18 63.95 17.70
C ALA A 200 10.02 63.04 16.46
N PHE A 201 9.13 62.05 16.55
CA PHE A 201 8.86 61.06 15.50
C PHE A 201 10.04 60.14 15.14
N THR A 202 10.94 59.87 16.08
CA THR A 202 11.97 58.84 15.93
C THR A 202 11.34 57.47 15.62
N THR A 203 10.25 57.11 16.30
CA THR A 203 9.47 55.89 16.08
C THR A 203 8.20 56.18 15.27
N LYS A 204 8.17 55.76 14.00
CA LYS A 204 7.01 55.93 13.09
C LYS A 204 6.05 54.74 13.06
N SER A 205 6.44 53.63 13.67
CA SER A 205 5.67 52.38 13.73
C SER A 205 5.73 51.79 15.13
N LEU A 206 4.76 50.92 15.45
CA LEU A 206 4.77 50.13 16.67
C LEU A 206 5.99 49.20 16.69
N TYR A 207 6.79 49.26 17.75
CA TYR A 207 7.88 48.31 18.00
C TYR A 207 7.49 47.33 19.10
N VAL A 208 7.99 46.11 19.02
CA VAL A 208 7.70 45.06 20.01
C VAL A 208 9.01 44.53 20.59
N GLY A 209 9.13 44.68 21.90
CA GLY A 209 10.12 44.03 22.72
C GLY A 209 9.51 42.85 23.46
N HIS A 210 10.34 41.89 23.82
CA HIS A 210 9.92 40.77 24.64
C HIS A 210 10.76 40.69 25.90
N LEU A 211 10.11 40.39 27.03
CA LEU A 211 10.75 40.11 28.30
C LEU A 211 10.15 38.86 28.93
N ASP A 212 10.90 38.28 29.87
CA ASP A 212 10.46 37.15 30.67
C ASP A 212 10.35 37.59 32.13
N TYR A 213 9.16 37.44 32.72
CA TYR A 213 8.88 37.80 34.11
C TYR A 213 7.94 36.76 34.73
N LYS A 214 8.26 36.29 35.95
CA LYS A 214 7.59 35.16 36.63
C LYS A 214 7.42 33.94 35.73
N TYR A 215 8.46 33.58 34.97
CA TYR A 215 8.47 32.47 33.99
C TYR A 215 7.44 32.60 32.86
N LEU A 216 6.88 33.78 32.65
CA LEU A 216 5.92 34.07 31.59
C LEU A 216 6.56 34.99 30.56
N ARG A 217 6.23 34.77 29.30
CA ARG A 217 6.59 35.66 28.19
C ARG A 217 5.64 36.85 28.16
N TRP A 218 6.21 38.05 28.13
CA TRP A 218 5.51 39.32 28.00
C TRP A 218 5.91 40.02 26.71
N GLN A 219 4.98 40.84 26.20
CA GLN A 219 5.21 41.71 25.05
C GLN A 219 5.23 43.15 25.58
N VAL A 220 6.24 43.92 25.22
CA VAL A 220 6.29 45.37 25.47
C VAL A 220 6.16 46.04 24.12
N ILE A 221 5.15 46.90 23.97
CA ILE A 221 4.90 47.62 22.74
C ILE A 221 5.26 49.08 22.96
N ASP A 222 6.22 49.55 22.18
CA ASP A 222 6.54 50.97 22.12
C ASP A 222 5.61 51.62 21.09
N THR A 223 4.91 52.66 21.53
CA THR A 223 4.01 53.42 20.66
C THR A 223 4.66 54.72 20.21
N PRO A 224 4.46 55.14 18.95
CA PRO A 224 4.77 56.50 18.54
C PRO A 224 4.17 57.51 19.53
N GLY A 225 4.88 58.59 19.81
CA GLY A 225 4.38 59.63 20.71
C GLY A 225 2.99 60.12 20.26
N ILE A 226 2.04 60.12 21.20
CA ILE A 226 0.68 60.61 20.96
C ILE A 226 0.73 62.12 21.10
N LEU A 227 0.31 62.86 20.06
CA LEU A 227 0.17 64.31 20.09
C LEU A 227 -1.27 64.70 20.49
N ASP A 228 -1.42 65.87 21.08
CA ASP A 228 -2.65 66.45 21.65
C ASP A 228 -3.73 66.84 20.62
N HIS A 229 -3.66 66.30 19.39
CA HIS A 229 -4.69 66.55 18.40
C HIS A 229 -5.97 65.75 18.71
N ALA A 230 -7.12 66.37 18.44
CA ALA A 230 -8.42 65.72 18.50
C ALA A 230 -8.43 64.49 17.58
N LEU A 231 -9.18 63.44 17.96
CA LEU A 231 -9.17 62.13 17.29
C LEU A 231 -9.34 62.18 15.76
N GLU A 232 -10.12 63.14 15.25
CA GLU A 232 -10.42 63.32 13.83
C GLU A 232 -9.26 63.93 13.02
N GLN A 233 -8.33 64.62 13.69
CA GLN A 233 -7.20 65.31 13.07
C GLN A 233 -5.88 64.56 13.25
N ARG A 234 -5.92 63.36 13.85
CA ARG A 234 -4.70 62.58 14.12
C ARG A 234 -4.10 61.99 12.85
N ASN A 235 -2.78 62.01 12.81
CA ASN A 235 -2.01 61.44 11.70
C ASN A 235 -2.13 59.92 11.65
N THR A 236 -1.79 59.32 10.50
CA THR A 236 -1.75 57.86 10.35
C THR A 236 -0.82 57.16 11.35
N ILE A 237 0.25 57.83 11.79
CA ILE A 237 1.19 57.33 12.80
C ILE A 237 0.53 57.31 14.19
N GLU A 238 -0.13 58.40 14.59
CA GLU A 238 -0.83 58.50 15.87
C GLU A 238 -2.02 57.54 15.94
N MET A 239 -2.71 57.35 14.82
CA MET A 239 -3.84 56.42 14.72
C MET A 239 -3.40 54.95 14.94
N GLN A 240 -2.14 54.60 14.67
CA GLN A 240 -1.60 53.28 15.04
C GLN A 240 -1.48 53.13 16.56
N ALA A 241 -1.04 54.17 17.28
CA ALA A 241 -0.96 54.16 18.74
C ALA A 241 -2.37 54.05 19.35
N VAL A 242 -3.35 54.78 18.81
CA VAL A 242 -4.77 54.68 19.22
C VAL A 242 -5.32 53.28 18.97
N THR A 243 -5.02 52.68 17.81
CA THR A 243 -5.47 51.31 17.47
C THR A 243 -4.91 50.27 18.44
N ALA A 244 -3.63 50.41 18.82
CA ALA A 244 -3.01 49.55 19.83
C ALA A 244 -3.66 49.75 21.20
N LEU A 245 -3.85 51.00 21.61
CA LEU A 245 -4.49 51.36 22.87
C LEU A 245 -5.96 50.95 22.95
N ALA A 246 -6.72 50.92 21.85
CA ALA A 246 -8.12 50.49 21.88
C ALA A 246 -8.23 48.97 22.01
N HIS A 247 -7.57 48.22 21.12
CA HIS A 247 -7.85 46.79 20.94
C HIS A 247 -7.03 45.83 21.82
N LEU A 248 -5.85 46.25 22.29
CA LEU A 248 -4.96 45.35 23.02
C LEU A 248 -5.33 45.28 24.51
N LYS A 249 -5.36 44.05 25.06
CA LYS A 249 -5.59 43.81 26.49
C LYS A 249 -4.28 43.89 27.25
N ALA A 250 -3.88 45.11 27.59
CA ALA A 250 -2.57 45.44 28.13
C ALA A 250 -2.65 46.22 29.43
N ALA A 251 -1.53 46.27 30.16
CA ALA A 251 -1.26 47.36 31.09
C ALA A 251 -0.68 48.54 30.33
N VAL A 252 -1.13 49.75 30.66
CA VAL A 252 -0.65 50.99 30.03
C VAL A 252 0.34 51.65 30.98
N LEU A 253 1.54 51.92 30.49
CA LEU A 253 2.55 52.71 31.18
C LEU A 253 2.63 54.06 30.50
N PHE A 254 2.20 55.10 31.20
CA PHE A 254 2.29 56.47 30.74
C PHE A 254 3.59 57.08 31.28
N ILE A 255 4.54 57.37 30.38
CA ILE A 255 5.85 57.91 30.74
C ILE A 255 5.79 59.43 30.63
N MET A 256 6.06 60.10 31.75
CA MET A 256 6.15 61.55 31.86
C MET A 256 7.60 61.97 32.07
N ASP A 257 7.98 63.13 31.55
CA ASP A 257 9.28 63.75 31.78
C ASP A 257 9.12 64.87 32.81
N VAL A 258 9.72 64.68 33.98
CA VAL A 258 9.67 65.64 35.11
C VAL A 258 10.55 66.86 34.83
N SER A 259 11.58 66.72 34.00
CA SER A 259 12.56 67.77 33.72
C SER A 259 12.11 68.78 32.66
N GLU A 260 10.95 68.56 32.02
CA GLU A 260 10.39 69.36 30.91
C GLU A 260 11.29 69.45 29.65
N GLN A 261 12.36 68.66 29.57
CA GLN A 261 13.25 68.58 28.41
C GLN A 261 12.59 68.00 27.16
N CYS A 262 11.39 67.43 27.27
CA CYS A 262 10.59 66.97 26.14
C CYS A 262 9.89 68.11 25.37
N ASN A 263 10.20 69.38 25.67
CA ASN A 263 9.56 70.58 25.12
C ASN A 263 8.06 70.68 25.42
N GLN A 264 7.60 70.05 26.51
CA GLN A 264 6.21 70.07 26.95
C GLN A 264 6.19 70.21 28.47
N THR A 265 5.30 71.05 28.96
CA THR A 265 5.11 71.32 30.38
C THR A 265 4.46 70.14 31.09
N ILE A 266 4.58 70.06 32.42
CA ILE A 266 3.90 69.00 33.18
C ILE A 266 2.38 69.12 33.04
N GLU A 267 1.84 70.33 32.95
CA GLU A 267 0.41 70.59 32.76
C GLU A 267 -0.10 70.01 31.42
N GLU A 268 0.63 70.22 30.32
CA GLU A 268 0.32 69.63 29.01
C GLU A 268 0.42 68.10 29.05
N GLN A 269 1.41 67.55 29.75
CA GLN A 269 1.57 66.11 29.96
C GLN A 269 0.36 65.48 30.67
N ILE A 270 -0.19 66.17 31.67
CA ILE A 270 -1.39 65.73 32.39
C ILE A 270 -2.65 65.91 31.54
N HIS A 271 -2.77 67.01 30.81
CA HIS A 271 -3.88 67.23 29.89
C HIS A 271 -3.97 66.12 28.83
N LEU A 272 -2.84 65.71 28.23
CA LEU A 272 -2.80 64.57 27.32
C LEU A 272 -3.30 63.29 28.00
N PHE A 273 -2.84 63.02 29.23
CA PHE A 273 -3.24 61.86 30.01
C PHE A 273 -4.76 61.82 30.23
N GLU A 274 -5.35 62.94 30.62
CA GLU A 274 -6.81 63.08 30.80
C GLU A 274 -7.57 62.90 29.49
N ALA A 275 -7.06 63.46 28.38
CA ALA A 275 -7.67 63.34 27.06
C ALA A 275 -7.72 61.89 26.55
N ILE A 276 -6.71 61.07 26.86
CA ILE A 276 -6.64 59.65 26.46
C ILE A 276 -7.22 58.69 27.51
N ARG A 277 -7.51 59.17 28.73
CA ARG A 277 -8.10 58.40 29.83
C ARG A 277 -9.30 57.53 29.43
N PRO A 278 -10.24 57.98 28.56
CA PRO A 278 -11.36 57.13 28.12
C PRO A 278 -10.94 55.83 27.43
N LEU A 279 -9.77 55.82 26.77
CA LEU A 279 -9.21 54.64 26.08
C LEU A 279 -8.66 53.58 27.06
N PHE A 280 -8.46 53.95 28.33
CA PHE A 280 -7.89 53.08 29.36
C PHE A 280 -8.94 52.28 30.14
N THR A 281 -10.21 52.36 29.74
CA THR A 281 -11.30 51.62 30.40
C THR A 281 -10.97 50.12 30.46
N ASN A 282 -11.04 49.53 31.67
CA ASN A 282 -10.68 48.14 31.96
C ASN A 282 -9.19 47.77 31.79
N LYS A 283 -8.28 48.74 31.85
CA LYS A 283 -6.82 48.51 31.76
C LYS A 283 -6.13 49.09 32.99
N PRO A 284 -5.16 48.38 33.60
CA PRO A 284 -4.39 48.93 34.69
C PRO A 284 -3.41 49.96 34.12
N VAL A 285 -3.40 51.15 34.72
CA VAL A 285 -2.62 52.31 34.27
C VAL A 285 -1.58 52.64 35.32
N PHE A 286 -0.36 52.92 34.87
CA PHE A 286 0.77 53.31 35.71
C PHE A 286 1.43 54.53 35.12
N VAL A 287 1.87 55.46 35.96
CA VAL A 287 2.61 56.65 35.53
C VAL A 287 4.08 56.49 35.96
N GLY A 288 4.98 56.53 34.98
CA GLY A 288 6.42 56.50 35.20
C GLY A 288 7.01 57.89 35.02
N LEU A 289 7.53 58.47 36.10
CA LEU A 289 8.24 59.75 36.07
C LEU A 289 9.69 59.49 35.65
N ASN A 290 10.04 59.80 34.40
CA ASN A 290 11.38 59.58 33.85
C ASN A 290 12.29 60.81 34.01
N LYS A 291 13.60 60.59 33.84
CA LYS A 291 14.68 61.59 33.94
C LYS A 291 14.90 62.15 35.35
N VAL A 292 14.66 61.34 36.38
CA VAL A 292 14.91 61.73 37.79
C VAL A 292 16.38 61.93 38.13
N ASP A 293 17.29 61.54 37.25
CA ASP A 293 18.71 61.89 37.31
C ASP A 293 18.97 63.40 37.13
N ILE A 294 18.03 64.12 36.51
CA ILE A 294 18.11 65.56 36.28
C ILE A 294 17.28 66.33 37.31
N MET A 295 16.04 65.89 37.56
CA MET A 295 15.11 66.52 38.50
C MET A 295 14.27 65.47 39.22
N ARG A 296 14.39 65.40 40.56
CA ARG A 296 13.60 64.48 41.40
C ARG A 296 12.26 65.10 41.80
N ARG A 297 11.27 64.28 42.18
CA ARG A 297 9.95 64.76 42.64
C ARG A 297 10.04 65.66 43.87
N SER A 298 11.02 65.44 44.74
CA SER A 298 11.28 66.28 45.92
C SER A 298 11.60 67.73 45.56
N ASP A 299 12.18 67.95 44.39
CA ASP A 299 12.74 69.24 43.99
C ASP A 299 11.75 70.04 43.14
N LEU A 300 10.53 69.52 42.90
CA LEU A 300 9.50 70.24 42.16
C LEU A 300 8.82 71.32 42.98
N PRO A 301 8.39 72.42 42.33
CA PRO A 301 7.49 73.39 42.92
C PRO A 301 6.22 72.73 43.48
N ALA A 302 5.73 73.24 44.62
CA ALA A 302 4.57 72.70 45.32
C ALA A 302 3.32 72.62 44.42
N GLU A 303 3.10 73.60 43.54
CA GLU A 303 1.99 73.65 42.59
C GLU A 303 1.98 72.43 41.64
N LYS A 304 3.15 72.07 41.08
CA LYS A 304 3.30 70.93 40.17
C LYS A 304 3.19 69.59 40.89
N ASN A 305 3.69 69.52 42.14
CA ASN A 305 3.56 68.33 42.95
C ASN A 305 2.09 68.08 43.39
N GLU A 306 1.29 69.15 43.56
CA GLU A 306 -0.15 69.03 43.81
C GLU A 306 -0.89 68.40 42.62
N LEU A 307 -0.52 68.75 41.38
CA LEU A 307 -1.08 68.13 40.17
C LEU A 307 -0.78 66.62 40.09
N LEU A 308 0.43 66.20 40.44
CA LEU A 308 0.79 64.78 40.50
C LEU A 308 0.06 64.06 41.65
N SER A 309 -0.12 64.73 42.78
CA SER A 309 -0.85 64.19 43.94
C SER A 309 -2.34 63.98 43.62
N LYS A 310 -2.93 64.83 42.76
CA LYS A 310 -4.29 64.62 42.25
C LYS A 310 -4.40 63.30 41.48
N LEU A 311 -3.42 62.96 40.65
CA LEU A 311 -3.41 61.68 39.92
C LEU A 311 -3.30 60.46 40.87
N GLU A 312 -2.50 60.57 41.94
CA GLU A 312 -2.41 59.50 42.95
C GLU A 312 -3.70 59.31 43.72
N SER A 313 -4.44 60.39 44.01
CA SER A 313 -5.74 60.33 44.69
C SER A 313 -6.80 59.55 43.91
N GLU A 314 -6.61 59.41 42.60
CA GLU A 314 -7.48 58.62 41.71
C GLU A 314 -7.05 57.14 41.59
N ASN A 315 -6.22 56.63 42.51
CA ASN A 315 -5.67 55.28 42.53
C ASN A 315 -4.74 54.92 41.34
N ILE A 316 -4.05 55.90 40.77
CA ILE A 316 -3.04 55.66 39.72
C ILE A 316 -1.64 55.64 40.37
N PRO A 317 -0.93 54.50 40.37
CA PRO A 317 0.40 54.42 40.97
C PRO A 317 1.43 55.20 40.16
N ILE A 318 2.19 56.07 40.84
CA ILE A 318 3.30 56.85 40.27
C ILE A 318 4.63 56.26 40.75
N VAL A 319 5.56 56.04 39.83
CA VAL A 319 6.90 55.52 40.14
C VAL A 319 7.97 56.40 39.50
N GLU A 320 8.93 56.85 40.30
CA GLU A 320 10.14 57.53 39.83
C GLU A 320 11.09 56.57 39.15
N MET A 321 11.62 56.95 37.99
CA MET A 321 12.57 56.14 37.24
C MET A 321 13.57 56.98 36.45
N SER A 322 14.74 56.41 36.18
CA SER A 322 15.69 56.97 35.21
C SER A 322 16.21 55.86 34.30
N THR A 323 16.08 56.06 32.99
CA THR A 323 16.67 55.16 31.99
C THR A 323 18.20 55.27 31.90
N LEU A 324 18.79 56.33 32.47
CA LEU A 324 20.24 56.52 32.52
C LEU A 324 20.86 55.74 33.70
N SER A 325 20.39 56.00 34.92
CA SER A 325 20.86 55.31 36.14
C SER A 325 20.28 53.90 36.32
N GLN A 326 19.20 53.58 35.60
CA GLN A 326 18.41 52.34 35.72
C GLN A 326 17.66 52.20 37.05
N GLU A 327 17.63 53.25 37.86
CA GLU A 327 16.81 53.33 39.07
C GLU A 327 15.31 53.31 38.70
N GLY A 328 14.51 52.56 39.46
CA GLY A 328 13.04 52.53 39.31
C GLY A 328 12.47 51.78 38.09
N VAL A 329 13.27 51.56 37.03
CA VAL A 329 12.83 50.93 35.76
C VAL A 329 12.21 49.55 35.99
N MET A 330 12.87 48.71 36.79
CA MET A 330 12.41 47.34 37.08
C MET A 330 11.21 47.34 38.04
N SER A 331 11.17 48.28 38.97
CA SER A 331 10.05 48.44 39.91
C SER A 331 8.75 48.74 39.17
N LEU A 332 8.77 49.73 38.26
CA LEU A 332 7.62 50.08 37.43
C LEU A 332 7.14 48.89 36.58
N ARG A 333 8.08 48.14 35.96
CA ARG A 333 7.77 46.92 35.20
C ARG A 333 7.07 45.88 36.06
N ASP A 334 7.59 45.60 37.25
CA ASP A 334 7.12 44.52 38.12
C ASP A 334 5.71 44.82 38.66
N GLN A 335 5.49 46.06 39.10
CA GLN A 335 4.16 46.53 39.52
C GLN A 335 3.13 46.43 38.38
N ALA A 336 3.50 46.88 37.18
CA ALA A 336 2.62 46.80 36.01
C ALA A 336 2.30 45.36 35.61
N CYS A 337 3.29 44.46 35.67
CA CYS A 337 3.08 43.05 35.39
C CYS A 337 2.17 42.38 36.43
N ASP A 338 2.37 42.67 37.71
CA ASP A 338 1.61 42.04 38.79
C ASP A 338 0.14 42.48 38.79
N ALA A 339 -0.13 43.76 38.57
CA ALA A 339 -1.50 44.25 38.42
C ALA A 339 -2.22 43.62 37.22
N LEU A 340 -1.55 43.51 36.07
CA LEU A 340 -2.15 42.85 34.90
C LEU A 340 -2.38 41.35 35.15
N LEU A 341 -1.49 40.69 35.90
CA LEU A 341 -1.69 39.28 36.27
C LEU A 341 -2.90 39.12 37.18
N ALA A 342 -3.05 39.97 38.20
CA ALA A 342 -4.19 39.93 39.12
C ALA A 342 -5.52 40.04 38.36
N GLN A 343 -5.67 41.08 37.53
CA GLN A 343 -6.89 41.29 36.73
C GLN A 343 -7.16 40.13 35.75
N ARG A 344 -6.11 39.58 35.13
CA ARG A 344 -6.25 38.44 34.19
C ARG A 344 -6.60 37.14 34.90
N VAL A 345 -6.09 36.90 36.10
CA VAL A 345 -6.43 35.73 36.92
C VAL A 345 -7.89 35.83 37.34
N GLU A 346 -8.35 36.98 37.81
CA GLU A 346 -9.75 37.23 38.15
C GLU A 346 -10.69 36.95 36.96
N THR A 347 -10.39 37.53 35.79
CA THR A 347 -11.14 37.26 34.55
C THR A 347 -11.18 35.76 34.20
N LYS A 348 -10.09 35.03 34.48
CA LYS A 348 -10.01 33.58 34.25
C LYS A 348 -10.78 32.77 35.29
N LEU A 349 -10.82 33.19 36.55
CA LEU A 349 -11.58 32.53 37.61
C LEU A 349 -13.08 32.54 37.29
N HIS A 350 -13.58 33.63 36.71
CA HIS A 350 -14.96 33.71 36.20
C HIS A 350 -15.20 32.81 34.97
N SER A 351 -14.15 32.30 34.31
CA SER A 351 -14.29 31.42 33.16
C SER A 351 -14.50 29.96 33.59
N LYS A 352 -15.49 29.30 32.97
CA LYS A 352 -15.75 27.84 33.12
C LYS A 352 -14.54 26.95 32.79
N LYS A 353 -13.50 27.49 32.15
CA LYS A 353 -12.24 26.77 31.85
C LYS A 353 -11.43 26.43 33.11
N VAL A 354 -11.63 27.16 34.20
CA VAL A 354 -10.95 26.90 35.47
C VAL A 354 -11.76 25.93 36.33
N THR A 355 -13.08 26.09 36.43
CA THR A 355 -13.94 25.38 37.40
C THR A 355 -14.38 23.96 37.01
N GLY A 356 -14.18 23.50 35.77
CA GLY A 356 -14.47 22.13 35.33
C GLY A 356 -13.26 21.19 35.31
N ASP A 357 -13.25 20.24 34.37
CA ASP A 357 -12.22 19.20 34.11
C ASP A 357 -10.90 19.77 33.49
N GLY A 358 -10.57 21.03 33.80
CA GLY A 358 -9.56 21.83 33.12
C GLY A 358 -8.20 21.87 33.84
N VAL A 359 -7.84 23.08 34.30
CA VAL A 359 -6.48 23.38 34.81
C VAL A 359 -6.31 23.05 36.30
N LEU A 360 -7.41 22.89 37.05
CA LEU A 360 -7.35 22.61 38.50
C LEU A 360 -6.51 21.36 38.84
N ASN A 361 -6.63 20.30 38.04
CA ASN A 361 -5.82 19.08 38.20
C ASN A 361 -4.30 19.31 38.10
N ARG A 362 -3.86 20.39 37.45
CA ARG A 362 -2.43 20.76 37.34
C ARG A 362 -1.93 21.64 38.48
N VAL A 363 -2.83 22.43 39.06
CA VAL A 363 -2.53 23.33 40.19
C VAL A 363 -2.61 22.56 41.51
N PHE A 364 -3.48 21.55 41.58
CA PHE A 364 -3.60 20.68 42.73
C PHE A 364 -2.34 19.83 42.89
N VAL A 365 -1.64 20.01 44.01
CA VAL A 365 -0.54 19.15 44.43
C VAL A 365 -1.11 18.03 45.28
N ALA A 366 -0.90 16.78 44.86
CA ALA A 366 -1.34 15.63 45.62
C ALA A 366 -0.46 15.44 46.86
N TYR A 367 -1.08 15.46 48.04
CA TYR A 367 -0.42 15.14 49.30
C TYR A 367 -0.50 13.63 49.55
N PRO A 368 0.65 12.94 49.69
CA PRO A 368 0.64 11.51 49.98
C PRO A 368 0.07 11.25 51.37
N GLN A 369 -0.97 10.42 51.46
CA GLN A 369 -1.47 9.93 52.75
C GLN A 369 -0.56 8.80 53.26
N PRO A 370 -0.14 8.82 54.54
CA PRO A 370 0.66 7.75 55.12
C PRO A 370 -0.09 6.41 55.01
N ARG A 371 0.47 5.46 54.27
CA ARG A 371 -0.11 4.12 54.07
C ARG A 371 0.58 3.05 54.93
N ASP A 372 1.89 3.13 55.06
CA ASP A 372 2.73 2.20 55.81
C ASP A 372 3.84 2.95 56.56
N GLU A 373 4.41 2.33 57.59
CA GLU A 373 5.51 2.89 58.40
C GLU A 373 6.89 2.72 57.73
N LYS A 374 6.94 2.38 56.43
CA LYS A 374 8.19 2.17 55.70
C LYS A 374 8.75 3.49 55.16
N VAL A 375 9.88 3.91 55.72
CA VAL A 375 10.60 5.11 55.26
C VAL A 375 11.24 4.87 53.89
N ARG A 376 10.83 5.66 52.90
CA ARG A 376 11.39 5.65 51.52
C ARG A 376 12.19 6.92 51.27
N ALA A 377 13.35 7.03 51.90
CA ALA A 377 14.23 8.18 51.73
C ALA A 377 14.82 8.22 50.30
N PRO A 378 15.03 9.42 49.72
CA PRO A 378 15.72 9.54 48.43
C PRO A 378 17.17 9.07 48.57
N PHE A 379 17.59 8.12 47.74
CA PHE A 379 18.97 7.61 47.74
C PHE A 379 19.87 8.50 46.86
N ILE A 380 20.57 9.44 47.49
CA ILE A 380 21.54 10.32 46.82
C ILE A 380 22.95 9.82 47.21
N PRO A 381 23.75 9.31 46.25
CA PRO A 381 25.10 8.85 46.55
C PRO A 381 25.99 9.95 47.14
N THR A 382 26.84 9.58 48.10
CA THR A 382 27.75 10.52 48.79
C THR A 382 28.66 11.27 47.83
N ALA A 383 29.13 10.62 46.76
CA ALA A 383 29.96 11.23 45.72
C ALA A 383 29.27 12.42 45.00
N VAL A 384 27.96 12.33 44.74
CA VAL A 384 27.20 13.40 44.09
C VAL A 384 26.95 14.55 45.08
N SER A 385 26.65 14.22 46.33
CA SER A 385 26.47 15.20 47.40
C SER A 385 27.75 16.00 47.68
N ALA A 386 28.90 15.32 47.79
CA ALA A 386 30.21 15.96 47.97
C ALA A 386 30.57 16.87 46.77
N LYS A 387 30.26 16.45 45.54
CA LYS A 387 30.48 17.26 44.33
C LYS A 387 29.63 18.54 44.34
N LYS A 388 28.35 18.44 44.76
CA LYS A 388 27.47 19.61 44.92
C LYS A 388 28.03 20.59 45.95
N ASN A 389 28.50 20.10 47.09
CA ASN A 389 29.06 20.95 48.14
C ASN A 389 30.36 21.64 47.69
N ARG A 390 31.21 20.96 46.89
CA ARG A 390 32.42 21.57 46.31
C ARG A 390 32.09 22.72 45.34
N MET A 391 31.08 22.53 44.49
CA MET A 391 30.62 23.57 43.55
C MET A 391 30.02 24.81 44.25
N VAL A 392 29.50 24.67 45.46
CA VAL A 392 28.95 25.81 46.23
C VAL A 392 30.07 26.66 46.87
N VAL A 393 31.28 26.12 47.02
CA VAL A 393 32.45 26.85 47.58
C VAL A 393 33.19 27.66 46.50
N GLU A 394 33.09 27.29 45.22
CA GLU A 394 33.59 28.09 44.10
C GLU A 394 32.61 29.23 43.75
N VAL A 395 32.57 30.25 44.61
CA VAL A 395 31.87 31.51 44.38
C VAL A 395 32.84 32.45 43.67
N ASP A 396 32.87 32.44 42.33
CA ASP A 396 33.24 33.59 41.47
C ASP A 396 33.32 33.23 39.97
N GLY A 397 32.20 32.72 39.42
CA GLY A 397 31.80 32.91 38.02
C GLY A 397 32.71 32.42 36.88
N SER A 398 33.91 31.91 37.15
CA SER A 398 34.87 31.42 36.17
C SER A 398 34.72 29.91 36.04
N MET A 399 33.83 29.51 35.12
CA MET A 399 33.71 28.12 34.69
C MET A 399 34.92 27.72 33.85
N ARG A 400 36.01 27.33 34.51
CA ARG A 400 36.95 26.28 34.10
C ARG A 400 38.16 26.29 35.03
N ASP A 401 38.08 25.49 36.08
CA ASP A 401 39.27 24.94 36.72
C ASP A 401 40.07 24.13 35.66
N GLU A 402 41.38 24.34 35.53
CA GLU A 402 42.27 23.53 34.67
C GLU A 402 42.21 22.02 34.99
N LYS A 403 41.69 21.68 36.18
CA LYS A 403 41.48 20.32 36.67
C LYS A 403 40.12 19.72 36.32
N THR A 404 39.27 20.43 35.58
CA THR A 404 38.00 19.86 35.11
C THR A 404 38.27 18.75 34.09
N ARG A 405 37.75 17.54 34.38
CA ARG A 405 37.86 16.38 33.49
C ARG A 405 37.40 16.76 32.08
N LYS A 406 38.28 16.60 31.07
CA LYS A 406 37.91 16.75 29.65
C LYS A 406 36.63 15.94 29.37
N LEU A 407 35.63 16.58 28.76
CA LEU A 407 34.43 15.89 28.33
C LEU A 407 34.72 15.14 27.03
N GLU A 408 33.97 14.08 26.75
CA GLU A 408 34.15 13.32 25.50
C GLU A 408 33.91 14.21 24.27
N ARG A 409 33.03 15.22 24.36
CA ARG A 409 32.81 16.23 23.31
C ARG A 409 34.03 17.12 23.07
N ASP A 410 34.84 17.37 24.10
CA ASP A 410 36.05 18.17 23.95
C ASP A 410 37.15 17.33 23.28
N LEU A 411 37.23 16.03 23.61
CA LEU A 411 38.10 15.05 22.93
C LEU A 411 37.70 14.88 21.45
N GLU A 412 36.40 14.79 21.16
CA GLU A 412 35.86 14.74 19.80
C GLU A 412 36.28 15.97 18.98
N LYS A 413 36.19 17.17 19.57
CA LYS A 413 36.61 18.41 18.88
C LYS A 413 38.12 18.50 18.67
N GLU A 414 38.92 17.97 19.61
CA GLU A 414 40.38 17.98 19.55
C GLU A 414 40.90 17.03 18.47
N LEU A 415 40.28 15.84 18.35
CA LEU A 415 40.66 14.80 17.40
C LEU A 415 39.99 14.96 16.03
N GLY A 416 38.86 15.67 15.95
CA GLY A 416 38.17 15.97 14.70
C GLY A 416 37.75 14.70 13.94
N ASP A 417 38.19 14.57 12.69
CA ASP A 417 37.86 13.42 11.84
C ASP A 417 38.54 12.12 12.29
N ASP A 418 39.67 12.21 13.03
CA ASP A 418 40.38 11.05 13.58
C ASP A 418 39.73 10.50 14.86
N TYR A 419 38.70 11.18 15.36
CA TYR A 419 37.97 10.73 16.54
C TYR A 419 37.14 9.48 16.26
N ILE A 420 37.44 8.39 16.96
CA ILE A 420 36.63 7.17 16.99
C ILE A 420 36.12 6.98 18.42
N LEU A 421 34.79 6.98 18.60
CA LEU A 421 34.17 6.70 19.89
C LEU A 421 34.44 5.25 20.31
N ASP A 422 35.34 5.08 21.27
CA ASP A 422 35.63 3.77 21.87
C ASP A 422 34.68 3.47 23.04
N LEU A 423 33.73 2.57 22.79
CA LEU A 423 32.77 2.11 23.80
C LEU A 423 33.42 1.23 24.89
N LYS A 424 34.54 0.57 24.59
CA LYS A 424 35.19 -0.42 25.48
C LYS A 424 36.08 0.24 26.53
N LYS A 425 36.61 1.45 26.26
CA LYS A 425 37.49 2.25 27.15
C LYS A 425 37.05 2.27 28.62
N HIS A 426 35.74 2.43 28.86
CA HIS A 426 35.16 2.61 30.20
C HIS A 426 34.51 1.34 30.80
N PHE A 427 34.66 0.16 30.17
CA PHE A 427 34.17 -1.08 30.76
C PHE A 427 34.93 -1.41 32.05
N LEU A 428 34.20 -1.99 33.03
CA LEU A 428 34.77 -2.47 34.29
C LEU A 428 34.79 -4.00 34.23
N LEU A 429 35.92 -4.56 33.83
CA LEU A 429 36.16 -6.01 33.80
C LEU A 429 37.06 -6.43 34.97
N LYS A 430 37.06 -7.72 35.29
CA LYS A 430 37.94 -8.29 36.33
C LYS A 430 39.41 -8.05 35.99
N ASN A 431 39.78 -8.29 34.73
CA ASN A 431 41.10 -8.01 34.19
C ASN A 431 40.99 -6.85 33.18
N PRO A 432 41.71 -5.73 33.37
CA PRO A 432 41.64 -4.59 32.45
C PRO A 432 42.20 -4.87 31.05
N GLU A 433 43.09 -5.86 30.91
CA GLU A 433 43.73 -6.23 29.65
C GLU A 433 42.73 -6.80 28.63
N GLU A 434 41.70 -7.50 29.11
CA GLU A 434 40.67 -8.16 28.30
C GLU A 434 39.65 -7.18 27.68
N LYS A 435 39.73 -5.86 27.99
CA LYS A 435 38.77 -4.86 27.51
C LYS A 435 38.65 -4.82 25.99
N TYR A 436 39.77 -5.02 25.30
CA TYR A 436 39.84 -4.92 23.84
C TYR A 436 39.70 -6.27 23.14
N ASP A 437 39.57 -7.37 23.88
CA ASP A 437 39.40 -8.69 23.32
C ASP A 437 38.15 -8.77 22.44
N ILE A 438 38.25 -9.59 21.39
CA ILE A 438 37.18 -9.84 20.45
C ILE A 438 36.41 -11.05 20.96
N VAL A 439 35.19 -10.84 21.43
CA VAL A 439 34.29 -11.92 21.82
C VAL A 439 33.79 -12.61 20.53
N PRO A 440 34.10 -13.90 20.31
CA PRO A 440 33.59 -14.60 19.14
C PRO A 440 32.07 -14.75 19.29
N GLU A 441 31.31 -14.29 18.30
CA GLU A 441 29.83 -14.30 18.39
C GLU A 441 29.22 -15.60 17.85
N ILE A 442 29.84 -16.21 16.82
CA ILE A 442 29.27 -17.34 16.08
C ILE A 442 30.33 -18.43 15.87
N TRP A 443 29.92 -19.67 16.11
CA TRP A 443 30.70 -20.88 15.80
C TRP A 443 29.82 -21.89 15.07
N GLU A 444 30.21 -22.29 13.85
CA GLU A 444 29.54 -23.34 13.06
C GLU A 444 28.01 -23.20 12.97
N GLY A 445 27.53 -21.97 12.77
CA GLY A 445 26.10 -21.66 12.61
C GLY A 445 25.32 -21.49 13.92
N HIS A 446 25.99 -21.57 15.08
CA HIS A 446 25.40 -21.35 16.40
C HIS A 446 25.99 -20.09 17.05
N ASN A 447 25.23 -19.38 17.86
CA ASN A 447 25.75 -18.21 18.58
C ASN A 447 26.42 -18.67 19.88
N ILE A 448 27.62 -18.17 20.17
CA ILE A 448 28.35 -18.53 21.38
C ILE A 448 27.65 -17.98 22.64
N ALA A 449 27.00 -16.83 22.54
CA ALA A 449 26.23 -16.23 23.63
C ALA A 449 25.15 -17.16 24.20
N ASP A 450 24.61 -18.07 23.38
CA ASP A 450 23.60 -19.05 23.80
C ASP A 450 24.17 -20.14 24.72
N PHE A 451 25.50 -20.29 24.75
CA PHE A 451 26.24 -21.30 25.54
C PHE A 451 27.06 -20.71 26.68
N ILE A 452 27.01 -19.39 26.90
CA ILE A 452 27.72 -18.75 28.02
C ILE A 452 26.94 -19.03 29.31
N ASP A 453 27.52 -19.88 30.15
CA ASP A 453 27.03 -20.21 31.48
C ASP A 453 28.24 -20.43 32.41
N ASN A 454 28.10 -20.08 33.69
CA ASN A 454 29.18 -20.26 34.67
C ASN A 454 29.53 -21.75 34.83
N ASP A 455 28.55 -22.65 34.68
CA ASP A 455 28.67 -24.08 34.99
C ASP A 455 28.69 -24.97 33.73
N VAL A 456 29.01 -24.40 32.56
CA VAL A 456 28.95 -25.11 31.26
C VAL A 456 29.82 -26.38 31.22
N VAL A 457 30.97 -26.36 31.89
CA VAL A 457 31.93 -27.48 31.92
C VAL A 457 31.36 -28.69 32.68
N GLU A 458 30.60 -28.45 33.76
CA GLU A 458 29.98 -29.51 34.55
C GLU A 458 28.82 -30.18 33.80
N LYS A 459 27.98 -29.36 33.15
CA LYS A 459 26.91 -29.85 32.27
C LYS A 459 27.46 -30.71 31.14
N PHE A 460 28.56 -30.28 30.51
CA PHE A 460 29.22 -31.04 29.46
C PHE A 460 29.77 -32.38 29.97
N ARG A 461 30.35 -32.41 31.18
CA ARG A 461 30.83 -33.65 31.80
C ARG A 461 29.70 -34.65 32.04
N THR A 462 28.55 -34.16 32.50
CA THR A 462 27.36 -35.00 32.74
C THR A 462 26.82 -35.59 31.44
N LEU A 463 26.69 -34.76 30.39
CA LEU A 463 26.22 -35.21 29.08
C LEU A 463 27.14 -36.29 28.47
N LYS A 464 28.46 -36.14 28.63
CA LYS A 464 29.44 -37.11 28.14
C LYS A 464 29.32 -38.47 28.84
N GLU A 465 29.03 -38.47 30.13
CA GLU A 465 28.80 -39.71 30.88
C GLU A 465 27.49 -40.38 30.46
N GLU A 466 26.44 -39.59 30.19
CA GLU A 466 25.17 -40.11 29.68
C GLU A 466 25.34 -40.77 28.29
N GLU A 467 26.09 -40.16 27.38
CA GLU A 467 26.38 -40.78 26.07
C GLU A 467 27.15 -42.09 26.21
N ARG A 468 28.10 -42.17 27.15
CA ARG A 468 28.85 -43.41 27.43
C ARG A 468 27.91 -44.54 27.83
N VAL A 469 26.98 -44.27 28.76
CA VAL A 469 25.99 -45.25 29.21
C VAL A 469 25.07 -45.69 28.07
N ARG A 470 24.62 -44.75 27.22
CA ARG A 470 23.74 -45.07 26.06
C ARG A 470 24.45 -45.94 25.02
N SER A 471 25.74 -45.70 24.79
CA SER A 471 26.54 -46.53 23.88
C SER A 471 26.76 -47.93 24.43
N GLU A 472 27.03 -48.08 25.74
CA GLU A 472 27.20 -49.39 26.39
C GLU A 472 25.91 -50.20 26.41
N ALA A 473 24.75 -49.54 26.43
CA ALA A 473 23.44 -50.18 26.36
C ALA A 473 23.06 -50.70 24.95
N GLY A 474 23.94 -50.57 23.94
CA GLY A 474 23.72 -51.11 22.59
C GLY A 474 22.68 -50.37 21.75
N VAL A 475 22.27 -49.16 22.14
CA VAL A 475 21.24 -48.35 21.44
C VAL A 475 21.60 -48.06 19.98
N TYR A 476 22.90 -48.09 19.65
CA TYR A 476 23.42 -47.80 18.32
C TYR A 476 23.79 -49.05 17.51
N ASP A 477 23.56 -50.26 18.04
CA ASP A 477 23.78 -51.51 17.31
C ASP A 477 22.59 -51.79 16.36
N LEU A 478 22.84 -52.40 15.20
CA LEU A 478 21.82 -52.67 14.18
C LEU A 478 21.47 -54.17 14.14
N ASP A 479 20.19 -54.50 14.34
CA ASP A 479 19.70 -55.88 14.29
C ASP A 479 19.58 -56.39 12.84
N VAL A 480 20.11 -57.58 12.57
CA VAL A 480 19.95 -58.30 11.29
C VAL A 480 19.33 -59.67 11.57
N GLU A 481 18.06 -59.85 11.22
CA GLU A 481 17.37 -61.14 11.34
C GLU A 481 17.65 -62.03 10.11
N SER A 482 17.88 -63.32 10.35
CA SER A 482 18.09 -64.36 9.34
C SER A 482 16.76 -65.05 9.05
N ASP A 483 16.15 -64.80 7.89
CA ASP A 483 14.87 -65.42 7.51
C ASP A 483 14.96 -66.96 7.40
N ASP A 484 14.02 -67.63 8.07
CA ASP A 484 13.82 -69.08 8.08
C ASP A 484 13.54 -69.67 6.69
N GLU A 485 13.86 -70.96 6.51
CA GLU A 485 13.83 -71.65 5.22
C GLU A 485 12.43 -71.70 4.57
N GLU A 486 11.38 -71.72 5.39
CA GLU A 486 9.97 -71.70 4.98
C GLU A 486 9.59 -70.35 4.32
N THR A 487 10.09 -69.23 4.86
CA THR A 487 9.89 -67.88 4.30
C THR A 487 10.56 -67.74 2.94
N ARG A 488 11.73 -68.37 2.79
CA ARG A 488 12.43 -68.46 1.50
C ARG A 488 11.65 -69.27 0.47
N GLN A 489 11.00 -70.36 0.89
CA GLN A 489 10.22 -71.24 0.02
C GLN A 489 8.92 -70.58 -0.46
N LEU A 490 8.21 -69.88 0.43
CA LEU A 490 7.04 -69.05 0.10
C LEU A 490 7.37 -67.97 -0.95
N LEU A 491 8.53 -67.31 -0.80
CA LEU A 491 8.99 -66.33 -1.78
C LEU A 491 9.36 -66.95 -3.14
N ALA A 492 9.86 -68.19 -3.15
CA ALA A 492 10.18 -68.92 -4.38
C ALA A 492 8.90 -69.34 -5.12
N ASP A 493 7.90 -69.87 -4.41
CA ASP A 493 6.61 -70.26 -4.98
C ASP A 493 5.83 -69.05 -5.51
N ALA A 494 5.84 -67.93 -4.78
CA ALA A 494 5.22 -66.68 -5.22
C ALA A 494 5.81 -66.20 -6.57
N LYS A 495 7.13 -66.35 -6.76
CA LYS A 495 7.78 -66.02 -8.04
C LYS A 495 7.34 -66.94 -9.18
N LEU A 496 7.24 -68.25 -8.94
CA LEU A 496 6.79 -69.22 -9.95
C LEU A 496 5.36 -68.92 -10.43
N ILE A 497 4.48 -68.51 -9.51
CA ILE A 497 3.11 -68.10 -9.82
C ILE A 497 3.10 -66.84 -10.69
N GLU A 498 3.86 -65.80 -10.32
CA GLU A 498 3.96 -64.56 -11.10
C GLU A 498 4.47 -64.82 -12.54
N GLU A 499 5.45 -65.72 -12.69
CA GLU A 499 5.98 -66.10 -14.01
C GLU A 499 4.93 -66.80 -14.89
N LYS A 500 4.14 -67.71 -14.31
CA LYS A 500 3.07 -68.42 -15.03
C LYS A 500 1.92 -67.49 -15.43
N GLU A 501 1.52 -66.58 -14.56
CA GLU A 501 0.50 -65.56 -14.89
C GLU A 501 0.94 -64.67 -16.05
N LEU A 502 2.22 -64.26 -16.05
CA LEU A 502 2.80 -63.47 -17.13
C LEU A 502 2.79 -64.25 -18.46
N GLU A 503 3.11 -65.55 -18.44
CA GLU A 503 3.07 -66.44 -19.60
C GLU A 503 1.66 -66.50 -20.22
N PHE A 504 0.63 -66.70 -19.39
CA PHE A 504 -0.77 -66.71 -19.85
C PHE A 504 -1.20 -65.37 -20.42
N LYS A 505 -0.80 -64.26 -19.80
CA LYS A 505 -1.12 -62.91 -20.27
C LYS A 505 -0.54 -62.62 -21.66
N LYS A 506 0.71 -63.04 -21.91
CA LYS A 506 1.37 -62.94 -23.21
C LYS A 506 0.69 -63.82 -24.28
N LYS A 507 0.33 -65.06 -23.94
CA LYS A 507 -0.44 -65.96 -24.84
C LYS A 507 -1.79 -65.35 -25.21
N HIS A 508 -2.48 -64.76 -24.24
CA HIS A 508 -3.76 -64.09 -24.46
C HIS A 508 -3.60 -62.86 -25.37
N GLU A 509 -2.61 -61.99 -25.15
CA GLU A 509 -2.32 -60.85 -26.04
C GLU A 509 -2.07 -61.28 -27.49
N LEU A 510 -1.34 -62.38 -27.72
CA LEU A 510 -1.10 -62.94 -29.06
C LEU A 510 -2.40 -63.40 -29.74
N ILE A 511 -3.32 -64.01 -28.99
CA ILE A 511 -4.64 -64.44 -29.49
C ILE A 511 -5.55 -63.23 -29.79
N ILE A 512 -5.42 -62.14 -29.02
CA ILE A 512 -6.23 -60.93 -29.20
C ILE A 512 -5.70 -60.01 -30.31
N GLY A 513 -4.39 -60.01 -30.56
CA GLY A 513 -3.71 -59.07 -31.46
C GLY A 513 -4.03 -59.17 -32.96
N THR A 514 -4.92 -60.06 -33.40
CA THR A 514 -5.31 -60.19 -34.81
C THR A 514 -6.64 -59.47 -35.11
N ASN A 515 -6.64 -58.53 -36.06
CA ASN A 515 -7.83 -57.77 -36.50
C ASN A 515 -8.80 -58.56 -37.43
N LYS A 516 -8.67 -59.89 -37.51
CA LYS A 516 -9.58 -60.76 -38.27
C LYS A 516 -10.71 -61.24 -37.35
N PRO A 517 -11.95 -61.45 -37.85
CA PRO A 517 -13.01 -62.05 -37.04
C PRO A 517 -12.58 -63.44 -36.57
N ARG A 518 -12.69 -63.70 -35.26
CA ARG A 518 -12.31 -64.99 -34.66
C ARG A 518 -13.27 -66.07 -35.15
N GLN A 519 -12.72 -67.15 -35.69
CA GLN A 519 -13.55 -68.30 -36.08
C GLN A 519 -14.14 -68.96 -34.84
N SER A 520 -15.42 -69.34 -34.92
CA SER A 520 -16.04 -70.18 -33.90
C SER A 520 -15.25 -71.48 -33.78
N ARG A 521 -15.05 -71.96 -32.54
CA ARG A 521 -14.41 -73.26 -32.26
C ARG A 521 -15.13 -74.42 -32.97
N LEU A 522 -16.34 -74.23 -33.48
CA LEU A 522 -17.14 -75.23 -34.18
C LEU A 522 -16.78 -75.41 -35.67
N ILE A 523 -16.10 -74.45 -36.33
CA ILE A 523 -15.99 -74.39 -37.81
C ILE A 523 -14.54 -74.59 -38.32
N GLY A 524 -13.55 -74.68 -37.43
CA GLY A 524 -12.14 -74.92 -37.80
C GLY A 524 -11.91 -76.33 -38.35
N ARG A 525 -11.10 -76.44 -39.43
CA ARG A 525 -10.68 -77.71 -40.03
C ARG A 525 -10.22 -78.71 -38.95
N LYS A 526 -10.62 -79.98 -39.09
CA LYS A 526 -10.32 -81.16 -38.25
C LYS A 526 -8.84 -81.42 -37.86
N ARG A 527 -7.89 -80.52 -38.15
CA ARG A 527 -6.44 -80.70 -37.95
C ARG A 527 -5.83 -79.99 -36.73
N GLU A 528 -6.59 -79.17 -35.99
CA GLU A 528 -6.05 -78.43 -34.82
C GLU A 528 -6.47 -79.01 -33.45
N ARG A 529 -7.14 -80.17 -33.40
CA ARG A 529 -7.46 -80.89 -32.16
C ARG A 529 -6.87 -82.30 -32.24
N SER A 530 -5.60 -82.46 -31.85
CA SER A 530 -5.00 -83.78 -31.67
C SER A 530 -5.20 -84.24 -30.22
N MET A 531 -5.39 -85.55 -30.00
CA MET A 531 -5.50 -86.14 -28.66
C MET A 531 -4.27 -85.81 -27.81
N GLU A 532 -3.09 -85.87 -28.43
CA GLU A 532 -1.79 -85.58 -27.82
C GLU A 532 -1.68 -84.17 -27.22
N THR A 533 -2.31 -83.17 -27.85
CA THR A 533 -2.26 -81.80 -27.32
C THR A 533 -3.18 -81.61 -26.11
N MET A 534 -4.32 -82.32 -26.07
CA MET A 534 -5.24 -82.30 -24.93
C MET A 534 -4.68 -83.07 -23.74
N GLU A 535 -4.15 -84.26 -23.98
CA GLU A 535 -3.47 -85.09 -22.97
C GLU A 535 -2.37 -84.31 -22.27
N ARG A 536 -1.51 -83.61 -23.02
CA ARG A 536 -0.45 -82.77 -22.45
C ARG A 536 -0.97 -81.60 -21.62
N GLN A 537 -2.10 -80.99 -21.99
CA GLN A 537 -2.65 -79.84 -21.25
C GLN A 537 -3.36 -80.25 -19.96
N PHE A 538 -4.07 -81.38 -19.97
CA PHE A 538 -4.72 -81.94 -18.78
C PHE A 538 -3.70 -82.61 -17.84
N GLY A 539 -2.67 -83.28 -18.39
CA GLY A 539 -1.56 -83.80 -17.60
C GLY A 539 -0.78 -82.70 -16.89
N ALA A 540 -0.58 -81.53 -17.53
CA ALA A 540 0.02 -80.37 -16.89
C ALA A 540 -0.84 -79.74 -15.76
N LEU A 541 -2.14 -80.08 -15.70
CA LEU A 541 -3.06 -79.69 -14.63
C LEU A 541 -3.21 -80.81 -13.57
N GLY A 542 -2.44 -81.89 -13.67
CA GLY A 542 -2.44 -83.01 -12.73
C GLY A 542 -3.58 -84.00 -12.93
N VAL A 543 -4.24 -84.00 -14.10
CA VAL A 543 -5.27 -84.99 -14.45
C VAL A 543 -4.65 -86.05 -15.34
N ASP A 544 -4.60 -87.28 -14.83
CA ASP A 544 -4.09 -88.44 -15.56
C ASP A 544 -5.22 -89.05 -16.40
N ILE A 545 -5.11 -88.96 -17.73
CA ILE A 545 -6.17 -89.41 -18.64
C ILE A 545 -5.82 -90.82 -19.13
N SER A 546 -6.51 -91.83 -18.61
CA SER A 546 -6.37 -93.20 -19.08
C SER A 546 -7.00 -93.35 -20.48
N GLN A 547 -6.42 -94.21 -21.34
CA GLN A 547 -6.94 -94.46 -22.70
C GLN A 547 -8.40 -94.97 -22.73
N ASN A 548 -8.96 -95.41 -21.60
CA ASN A 548 -10.29 -96.02 -21.53
C ASN A 548 -11.46 -95.04 -21.30
N ASP A 549 -11.20 -93.80 -20.87
CA ASP A 549 -12.25 -92.83 -20.54
C ASP A 549 -12.66 -91.93 -21.73
N MET A 550 -11.98 -92.07 -22.86
CA MET A 550 -12.19 -91.29 -24.09
C MET A 550 -12.92 -92.09 -25.19
N LYS A 551 -13.83 -92.99 -24.82
CA LYS A 551 -14.53 -93.94 -25.72
C LYS A 551 -15.43 -93.31 -26.79
N HIS A 552 -15.83 -92.05 -26.69
CA HIS A 552 -16.70 -91.41 -27.70
C HIS A 552 -15.97 -90.62 -28.81
N PHE A 553 -14.63 -90.55 -28.80
CA PHE A 553 -13.86 -89.96 -29.91
C PHE A 553 -13.14 -91.01 -30.79
N GLY A 554 -13.08 -92.27 -30.35
CA GLY A 554 -12.40 -93.37 -31.03
C GLY A 554 -13.18 -94.08 -32.15
N ASP A 555 -14.48 -93.81 -32.31
CA ASP A 555 -15.35 -94.53 -33.27
C ASP A 555 -15.21 -94.11 -34.75
N ALA A 556 -14.19 -93.31 -35.10
CA ALA A 556 -13.91 -92.96 -36.49
C ALA A 556 -12.53 -93.43 -37.00
N GLN A 557 -11.75 -94.18 -36.22
CA GLN A 557 -10.36 -94.50 -36.61
C GLN A 557 -9.92 -95.95 -36.31
N LEU A 558 -10.83 -96.92 -36.42
CA LEU A 558 -10.48 -98.32 -36.65
C LEU A 558 -10.85 -98.75 -38.06
N LYS A 559 -9.87 -98.75 -38.97
CA LYS A 559 -9.64 -99.89 -39.86
C LYS A 559 -8.14 -100.09 -40.01
N GLN A 560 -7.71 -101.30 -39.65
CA GLN A 560 -6.33 -101.77 -39.66
C GLN A 560 -5.70 -101.79 -41.07
N PRO A 561 -4.35 -101.76 -41.16
CA PRO A 561 -3.61 -101.81 -42.41
C PRO A 561 -3.45 -103.26 -42.90
N SER A 562 -3.51 -103.49 -44.21
CA SER A 562 -3.09 -104.76 -44.81
C SER A 562 -1.94 -104.57 -45.80
N THR A 563 -0.84 -105.24 -45.48
CA THR A 563 0.34 -105.61 -46.27
C THR A 563 0.25 -105.57 -47.81
N LYS A 564 1.26 -104.96 -48.48
CA LYS A 564 2.22 -105.60 -49.42
C LYS A 564 2.96 -104.58 -50.30
N ARG A 565 4.22 -104.95 -50.58
CA ARG A 565 5.17 -104.55 -51.63
C ARG A 565 4.72 -103.54 -52.71
N MET A 566 5.65 -102.60 -52.93
CA MET A 566 5.78 -101.52 -53.91
C MET A 566 5.39 -101.85 -55.37
N ARG A 567 4.61 -100.96 -56.03
CA ARG A 567 4.86 -100.52 -57.41
C ARG A 567 4.08 -99.24 -57.80
N ILE A 568 4.86 -98.19 -58.05
CA ILE A 568 4.80 -97.17 -59.12
C ILE A 568 3.42 -96.65 -59.59
N GLY A 569 3.24 -95.33 -59.44
CA GLY A 569 2.70 -94.47 -60.51
C GLY A 569 1.31 -93.86 -60.30
N LYS A 570 1.24 -92.52 -60.46
CA LYS A 570 0.09 -91.67 -60.89
C LYS A 570 -1.23 -91.83 -60.10
N GLU A 571 -1.94 -90.80 -59.64
CA GLU A 571 -2.26 -89.54 -60.28
C GLU A 571 -3.09 -88.66 -59.35
N SER A 572 -3.05 -87.36 -59.62
CA SER A 572 -3.88 -86.30 -59.06
C SER A 572 -5.13 -86.11 -59.92
N SER A 573 -6.28 -86.64 -59.51
CA SER A 573 -7.59 -86.02 -59.72
C SER A 573 -8.68 -86.90 -59.13
N LEU A 574 -9.46 -86.35 -58.19
CA LEU A 574 -10.90 -86.57 -58.19
C LEU A 574 -11.54 -85.22 -57.90
N SER A 575 -11.69 -84.47 -58.99
CA SER A 575 -12.90 -83.70 -59.25
C SER A 575 -14.10 -84.47 -58.71
N ALA A 576 -14.91 -83.79 -57.91
CA ALA A 576 -16.28 -84.21 -57.70
C ALA A 576 -16.92 -84.38 -59.10
N VAL A 577 -17.44 -85.57 -59.34
CA VAL A 577 -18.21 -85.93 -60.54
C VAL A 577 -19.22 -84.81 -60.81
N GLY A 578 -19.03 -84.06 -61.91
CA GLY A 578 -20.01 -83.10 -62.42
C GLY A 578 -19.61 -81.62 -62.57
N GLN A 579 -18.38 -81.16 -62.30
CA GLN A 579 -17.99 -79.76 -62.58
C GLN A 579 -16.96 -79.62 -63.72
N PRO A 580 -17.14 -78.67 -64.65
CA PRO A 580 -16.13 -78.39 -65.68
C PRO A 580 -14.82 -77.92 -65.04
N ALA A 581 -13.70 -78.30 -65.64
CA ALA A 581 -12.38 -77.89 -65.17
C ALA A 581 -12.29 -76.34 -65.05
N PRO A 582 -11.58 -75.79 -64.05
CA PRO A 582 -11.42 -74.35 -63.89
C PRO A 582 -10.90 -73.66 -65.16
N ARG A 583 -11.41 -72.46 -65.44
CA ARG A 583 -11.19 -71.71 -66.69
C ARG A 583 -9.71 -71.37 -66.96
N ASP A 584 -8.91 -71.31 -65.91
CA ASP A 584 -7.46 -71.09 -65.92
C ASP A 584 -6.66 -72.34 -66.29
N ILE A 585 -7.28 -73.53 -66.28
CA ILE A 585 -6.67 -74.82 -66.63
C ILE A 585 -7.13 -75.30 -68.01
N GLN A 586 -8.38 -75.02 -68.41
CA GLN A 586 -8.97 -75.49 -69.68
C GLN A 586 -8.21 -75.07 -70.96
N GLY A 587 -7.45 -73.96 -70.90
CA GLY A 587 -6.68 -73.42 -72.03
C GLY A 587 -5.18 -73.68 -71.96
N VAL A 588 -4.70 -74.47 -70.99
CA VAL A 588 -3.27 -74.71 -70.78
C VAL A 588 -2.97 -76.20 -70.99
N PRO A 589 -2.06 -76.55 -71.92
CA PRO A 589 -1.86 -77.94 -72.35
C PRO A 589 -1.21 -78.83 -71.27
N ASP A 590 -0.40 -78.27 -70.38
CA ASP A 590 0.35 -79.01 -69.37
C ASP A 590 0.56 -78.20 -68.06
N LEU A 591 0.83 -78.92 -66.96
CA LEU A 591 0.97 -78.34 -65.62
C LEU A 591 2.20 -77.43 -65.48
N GLU A 592 3.29 -77.69 -66.23
CA GLU A 592 4.47 -76.81 -66.20
C GLU A 592 4.16 -75.47 -66.87
N THR A 593 3.44 -75.49 -68.00
CA THR A 593 2.94 -74.26 -68.64
C THR A 593 1.94 -73.53 -67.75
N TYR A 594 1.11 -74.22 -66.98
CA TYR A 594 0.20 -73.58 -66.00
C TYR A 594 0.98 -72.83 -64.92
N ASP A 595 2.01 -73.45 -64.35
CA ASP A 595 2.90 -72.80 -63.38
C ASP A 595 3.65 -71.61 -63.99
N LYS A 596 4.03 -71.70 -65.27
CA LYS A 596 4.64 -70.60 -66.01
C LYS A 596 3.67 -69.43 -66.21
N VAL A 597 2.43 -69.70 -66.63
CA VAL A 597 1.37 -68.68 -66.80
C VAL A 597 1.00 -68.04 -65.46
N SER A 598 0.89 -68.83 -64.38
CA SER A 598 0.66 -68.34 -63.01
C SER A 598 1.78 -67.41 -62.53
N LYS A 599 3.05 -67.73 -62.83
CA LYS A 599 4.20 -66.85 -62.55
C LYS A 599 4.15 -65.57 -63.39
N VAL A 600 3.76 -65.64 -64.66
CA VAL A 600 3.59 -64.46 -65.54
C VAL A 600 2.46 -63.55 -65.04
N ALA A 601 1.32 -64.11 -64.63
CA ALA A 601 0.21 -63.37 -64.04
C ALA A 601 0.64 -62.61 -62.76
N LYS A 602 1.41 -63.27 -61.87
CA LYS A 602 2.00 -62.63 -60.68
C LYS A 602 2.99 -61.53 -61.05
N LYS A 603 3.77 -61.69 -62.13
CA LYS A 603 4.67 -60.63 -62.62
C LYS A 603 3.89 -59.44 -63.19
N ALA A 604 2.82 -59.68 -63.95
CA ALA A 604 1.99 -58.63 -64.54
C ALA A 604 1.25 -57.78 -63.49
N GLN A 605 0.99 -58.31 -62.29
CA GLN A 605 0.39 -57.57 -61.18
C GLN A 605 1.36 -56.66 -60.42
N ARG A 606 2.69 -56.83 -60.57
CA ARG A 606 3.71 -56.06 -59.84
C ARG A 606 3.56 -54.54 -59.94
N PRO A 607 3.37 -53.90 -61.12
CA PRO A 607 3.20 -52.45 -61.19
C PRO A 607 1.94 -51.96 -60.45
N LYS A 608 0.84 -52.72 -60.50
CA LYS A 608 -0.39 -52.40 -59.74
C LYS A 608 -0.14 -52.51 -58.22
N ASN A 609 0.63 -53.51 -57.80
CA ASN A 609 1.01 -53.71 -56.40
C ASN A 609 2.00 -52.65 -55.92
N GLN A 610 2.91 -52.19 -56.80
CA GLN A 610 3.85 -51.11 -56.51
C GLN A 610 3.10 -49.78 -56.28
N ASP A 611 2.05 -49.52 -57.06
CA ASP A 611 1.11 -48.41 -56.86
C ASP A 611 0.16 -48.63 -55.65
N ALA A 612 0.27 -49.77 -54.95
CA ALA A 612 -0.60 -50.19 -53.85
C ALA A 612 -2.10 -50.22 -54.19
N ARG A 613 -2.44 -50.52 -55.45
CA ARG A 613 -3.84 -50.67 -55.88
C ARG A 613 -4.46 -51.92 -55.27
N LYS A 614 -5.72 -51.85 -54.87
CA LYS A 614 -6.43 -53.00 -54.26
C LYS A 614 -6.64 -54.17 -55.23
N GLY A 615 -6.54 -53.92 -56.53
CA GLY A 615 -6.67 -54.90 -57.59
C GLY A 615 -6.75 -54.20 -58.95
N GLU A 616 -7.04 -54.94 -60.01
CA GLU A 616 -7.16 -54.36 -61.34
C GLU A 616 -8.40 -53.48 -61.56
N GLY A 617 -9.44 -53.69 -60.75
CA GLY A 617 -10.63 -52.82 -60.73
C GLY A 617 -10.39 -51.46 -60.06
N ASP A 618 -9.30 -51.29 -59.30
CA ASP A 618 -8.99 -50.04 -58.60
C ASP A 618 -8.22 -49.07 -59.50
N ARG A 619 -8.96 -48.14 -60.11
CA ARG A 619 -8.46 -47.13 -61.05
C ARG A 619 -8.73 -45.70 -60.54
N HIS A 620 -8.85 -45.51 -59.22
CA HIS A 620 -9.16 -44.21 -58.63
C HIS A 620 -8.02 -43.19 -58.86
N ILE A 621 -8.36 -42.03 -59.43
CA ILE A 621 -7.42 -40.93 -59.66
C ILE A 621 -7.60 -39.88 -58.56
N SER A 622 -6.63 -39.78 -57.65
CA SER A 622 -6.63 -38.77 -56.60
C SER A 622 -6.38 -37.37 -57.17
N VAL A 623 -7.23 -36.40 -56.81
CA VAL A 623 -7.05 -35.01 -57.22
C VAL A 623 -5.89 -34.39 -56.43
N LYS A 624 -4.74 -34.18 -57.08
CA LYS A 624 -3.52 -33.65 -56.45
C LYS A 624 -3.67 -32.22 -55.92
N ARG A 625 -4.48 -31.39 -56.57
CA ARG A 625 -4.70 -29.97 -56.22
C ARG A 625 -6.18 -29.64 -56.12
N PRO A 626 -6.86 -30.04 -55.04
CA PRO A 626 -8.28 -29.73 -54.88
C PRO A 626 -8.51 -28.21 -54.80
N LYS A 627 -9.47 -27.71 -55.58
CA LYS A 627 -9.70 -26.28 -55.82
C LYS A 627 -9.89 -25.48 -54.52
N HIS A 628 -10.64 -25.99 -53.56
CA HIS A 628 -10.87 -25.35 -52.25
C HIS A 628 -9.61 -25.22 -51.38
N LEU A 629 -8.50 -25.89 -51.73
CA LEU A 629 -7.21 -25.73 -51.08
C LEU A 629 -6.37 -24.60 -51.67
N PHE A 630 -6.47 -24.37 -52.98
CA PHE A 630 -5.53 -23.56 -53.75
C PHE A 630 -6.15 -22.37 -54.49
N ALA A 631 -7.49 -22.24 -54.47
CA ALA A 631 -8.22 -21.11 -55.05
C ALA A 631 -8.95 -20.33 -53.97
N GLY A 632 -8.95 -18.99 -54.08
CA GLY A 632 -9.51 -18.05 -53.10
C GLY A 632 -8.45 -17.45 -52.16
N LYS A 633 -8.65 -16.18 -51.75
CA LYS A 633 -7.86 -15.51 -50.71
C LYS A 633 -8.74 -15.30 -49.47
N ARG A 634 -8.15 -15.45 -48.27
CA ARG A 634 -8.85 -15.20 -47.01
C ARG A 634 -9.08 -13.70 -46.82
N GLY A 635 -10.34 -13.25 -46.89
CA GLY A 635 -10.75 -11.89 -46.55
C GLY A 635 -11.02 -11.69 -45.06
N MET A 636 -11.36 -10.47 -44.65
CA MET A 636 -11.89 -10.23 -43.30
C MET A 636 -13.36 -10.70 -43.24
N GLY A 637 -13.64 -11.80 -42.54
CA GLY A 637 -14.98 -12.39 -42.45
C GLY A 637 -14.98 -13.88 -42.17
N LYS A 638 -16.07 -14.57 -42.55
CA LYS A 638 -16.18 -16.03 -42.45
C LYS A 638 -15.11 -16.69 -43.33
N THR A 639 -14.51 -17.74 -42.80
CA THR A 639 -13.41 -18.48 -43.45
C THR A 639 -13.88 -19.88 -43.77
N ASP A 640 -13.49 -20.39 -44.94
CA ASP A 640 -13.87 -21.72 -45.45
C ASP A 640 -13.31 -22.88 -44.63
N ARG A 641 -12.40 -22.60 -43.67
CA ARG A 641 -11.87 -23.59 -42.73
C ARG A 641 -11.87 -23.04 -41.30
N ARG A 642 -12.10 -23.92 -40.33
CA ARG A 642 -12.08 -23.58 -38.89
C ARG A 642 -10.67 -23.19 -38.47
N HIS A 643 -10.48 -21.95 -38.03
CA HIS A 643 -9.17 -21.39 -37.73
C HIS A 643 -8.92 -21.34 -36.22
N ASP A 644 -8.20 -22.32 -35.67
CA ASP A 644 -7.80 -22.36 -34.26
C ASP A 644 -6.57 -21.46 -34.03
N MET A 645 -6.79 -20.15 -33.94
CA MET A 645 -5.76 -19.09 -33.84
C MET A 645 -5.14 -18.94 -32.44
N PHE A 646 -4.87 -20.05 -31.74
CA PHE A 646 -4.09 -20.00 -30.49
C PHE A 646 -2.89 -20.96 -30.45
N ARG A 647 -2.66 -21.76 -31.50
CA ARG A 647 -1.59 -22.78 -31.50
C ARG A 647 -0.39 -22.51 -32.43
N MET A 648 -0.49 -21.56 -33.37
CA MET A 648 0.52 -21.39 -34.44
C MET A 648 1.56 -20.28 -34.18
N GLY A 649 1.26 -19.25 -33.40
CA GLY A 649 2.19 -18.14 -33.13
C GLY A 649 3.38 -18.46 -32.21
N ARG A 650 3.28 -19.53 -31.39
CA ARG A 650 4.37 -19.96 -30.50
C ARG A 650 5.35 -20.96 -31.14
N LYS A 651 5.04 -21.51 -32.32
CA LYS A 651 5.89 -22.54 -32.97
C LYS A 651 6.98 -21.97 -33.87
N LEU A 652 6.82 -20.75 -34.40
CA LEU A 652 7.79 -20.18 -35.36
C LEU A 652 9.01 -19.53 -34.68
N LYS A 653 8.86 -18.87 -33.53
CA LYS A 653 10.03 -18.32 -32.78
C LYS A 653 10.81 -19.34 -31.95
N LYS A 654 10.33 -20.59 -31.85
CA LYS A 654 11.00 -21.68 -31.11
C LYS A 654 11.72 -22.67 -32.03
N ALA A 655 11.60 -22.51 -33.34
CA ALA A 655 12.19 -23.42 -34.32
C ALA A 655 13.65 -23.08 -34.66
N GLU A 656 14.08 -21.83 -34.51
CA GLU A 656 15.44 -21.39 -34.85
C GLU A 656 16.46 -21.54 -33.71
N SER A 657 16.04 -21.62 -32.44
CA SER A 657 16.95 -21.80 -31.29
C SER A 657 17.04 -23.24 -30.76
N GLU A 658 16.32 -24.20 -31.34
CA GLU A 658 16.23 -25.59 -30.85
C GLU A 658 16.89 -26.63 -31.79
N VAL A 659 17.77 -26.25 -32.71
CA VAL A 659 18.44 -27.23 -33.61
C VAL A 659 19.74 -27.80 -33.00
N GLN A 660 20.43 -27.09 -32.11
CA GLN A 660 21.70 -27.57 -31.50
C GLN A 660 21.54 -28.36 -30.18
N GLY A 661 20.34 -28.42 -29.58
CA GLY A 661 20.13 -29.11 -28.28
C GLY A 661 19.28 -30.39 -28.32
N ARG A 662 18.94 -30.91 -29.51
CA ARG A 662 17.86 -31.91 -29.70
C ARG A 662 18.28 -33.38 -29.67
N THR A 663 19.56 -33.72 -29.67
CA THR A 663 20.03 -35.11 -29.66
C THR A 663 20.10 -35.72 -28.26
N GLU A 664 20.43 -34.96 -27.22
CA GLU A 664 20.57 -35.49 -25.86
C GLU A 664 19.27 -35.48 -25.02
N LYS A 665 18.44 -34.43 -25.12
CA LYS A 665 17.20 -34.31 -24.30
C LYS A 665 16.05 -35.25 -24.72
N ARG A 666 16.19 -36.00 -25.81
CA ARG A 666 15.16 -36.94 -26.31
C ARG A 666 15.17 -38.28 -25.56
N LYS A 667 16.29 -38.69 -24.96
CA LYS A 667 16.41 -39.93 -24.18
C LYS A 667 15.83 -39.78 -22.76
N LEU A 668 16.10 -38.69 -22.04
CA LEU A 668 15.56 -38.48 -20.68
C LEU A 668 14.03 -38.23 -20.63
N ARG A 669 13.45 -37.64 -21.67
CA ARG A 669 12.02 -37.25 -21.67
C ARG A 669 11.05 -38.42 -21.92
N ASN A 670 11.53 -39.51 -22.50
CA ASN A 670 10.74 -40.73 -22.70
C ASN A 670 10.67 -41.59 -21.43
N LEU A 671 11.70 -41.53 -20.58
CA LEU A 671 11.75 -42.24 -19.29
C LEU A 671 10.76 -41.64 -18.26
N ALA A 672 10.69 -40.31 -18.16
CA ALA A 672 9.80 -39.61 -17.23
C ALA A 672 8.30 -39.72 -17.60
N ARG A 673 7.98 -39.90 -18.89
CA ARG A 673 6.60 -40.09 -19.38
C ARG A 673 6.03 -41.49 -19.10
N LEU A 674 6.89 -42.48 -18.89
CA LEU A 674 6.47 -43.84 -18.52
C LEU A 674 6.10 -43.93 -17.03
N LYS A 675 6.82 -43.19 -16.16
CA LYS A 675 6.58 -43.16 -14.70
C LYS A 675 5.25 -42.47 -14.33
N LYS A 676 4.97 -41.30 -14.92
CA LYS A 676 3.77 -40.51 -14.61
C LYS A 676 2.47 -41.08 -15.21
N ARG A 677 2.56 -41.96 -16.22
CA ARG A 677 1.40 -42.63 -16.82
C ARG A 677 0.93 -43.84 -15.98
N LYS A 678 1.81 -44.41 -15.16
CA LYS A 678 1.48 -45.48 -14.20
C LYS A 678 0.78 -44.94 -12.93
N GLU A 679 1.11 -43.73 -12.47
CA GLU A 679 0.46 -43.12 -11.29
C GLU A 679 -0.98 -42.64 -11.58
N ILE A 680 -1.26 -42.16 -12.80
CA ILE A 680 -2.58 -41.63 -13.17
C ILE A 680 -3.61 -42.76 -13.41
N GLN A 681 -3.18 -43.97 -13.79
CA GLN A 681 -4.09 -45.12 -13.91
C GLN A 681 -4.45 -45.77 -12.56
N ALA A 682 -3.69 -45.49 -11.49
CA ALA A 682 -3.98 -45.98 -10.14
C ALA A 682 -5.06 -45.16 -9.42
N ALA A 683 -5.24 -43.87 -9.76
CA ALA A 683 -6.23 -43.00 -9.10
C ALA A 683 -7.64 -43.06 -9.72
N SER A 684 -7.76 -43.37 -11.02
CA SER A 684 -9.07 -43.34 -11.70
C SER A 684 -9.93 -44.60 -11.53
N LYS A 685 -9.37 -45.71 -11.03
CA LYS A 685 -10.16 -46.92 -10.69
C LYS A 685 -10.88 -46.85 -9.34
N LYS A 686 -10.76 -45.76 -8.58
CA LYS A 686 -11.39 -45.60 -7.25
C LYS A 686 -12.66 -44.74 -7.22
N VAL A 687 -13.06 -44.11 -8.34
CA VAL A 687 -14.23 -43.19 -8.39
C VAL A 687 -15.37 -43.67 -9.32
N GLU A 688 -15.12 -44.59 -10.26
CA GLU A 688 -16.18 -45.12 -11.16
C GLU A 688 -17.06 -46.21 -10.52
N LYS A 689 -17.05 -46.36 -9.20
CA LYS A 689 -17.90 -47.33 -8.46
C LYS A 689 -19.04 -46.71 -7.65
N VAL A 690 -19.34 -45.40 -7.77
CA VAL A 690 -20.39 -44.76 -6.93
C VAL A 690 -21.48 -44.00 -7.69
N VAL A 691 -21.40 -43.75 -9.00
CA VAL A 691 -22.46 -42.99 -9.69
C VAL A 691 -22.98 -43.72 -10.93
N GLN A 692 -23.49 -44.92 -10.69
CA GLN A 692 -24.60 -45.52 -11.43
C GLN A 692 -25.61 -46.06 -10.40
N SER A 693 -26.48 -45.18 -9.91
CA SER A 693 -27.78 -45.56 -9.39
C SER A 693 -28.73 -44.37 -9.55
N PHE A 694 -29.83 -44.63 -10.25
CA PHE A 694 -31.05 -43.80 -10.41
C PHE A 694 -31.10 -42.80 -11.58
N ALA A 695 -31.51 -43.33 -12.74
CA ALA A 695 -32.46 -42.65 -13.62
C ALA A 695 -33.90 -43.04 -13.16
N VAL A 696 -34.87 -42.11 -13.21
CA VAL A 696 -36.08 -42.03 -14.07
C VAL A 696 -37.01 -40.92 -13.50
N GLU A 697 -37.84 -40.32 -14.38
CA GLU A 697 -39.01 -39.44 -14.15
C GLU A 697 -38.71 -37.93 -14.01
N ASP A 698 -39.42 -36.98 -14.65
CA ASP A 698 -40.67 -37.04 -15.40
C ASP A 698 -40.80 -35.83 -16.33
N ASP A 699 -41.45 -36.04 -17.47
CA ASP A 699 -41.80 -35.04 -18.46
C ASP A 699 -43.23 -34.57 -18.19
N LYS A 700 -43.41 -33.36 -17.64
CA LYS A 700 -44.65 -32.53 -17.73
C LYS A 700 -44.49 -31.25 -16.93
N GLN A 701 -44.30 -30.13 -17.63
CA GLN A 701 -45.06 -28.88 -17.45
C GLN A 701 -44.58 -27.74 -18.37
N LYS A 702 -44.59 -28.02 -19.69
CA LYS A 702 -44.95 -26.97 -20.66
C LYS A 702 -46.45 -26.75 -20.57
N LYS A 703 -46.89 -25.61 -20.02
CA LYS A 703 -48.06 -24.79 -20.43
C LYS A 703 -48.59 -23.94 -19.27
N LYS A 704 -48.10 -22.70 -19.16
CA LYS A 704 -48.89 -21.50 -18.80
C LYS A 704 -47.97 -20.27 -18.87
N LYS A 705 -48.56 -19.12 -19.24
CA LYS A 705 -47.95 -17.78 -19.33
C LYS A 705 -47.33 -17.37 -20.68
N ASN A 706 -47.99 -17.75 -21.77
CA ASN A 706 -48.07 -16.91 -22.97
C ASN A 706 -49.21 -15.89 -22.77
N LYS A 707 -48.92 -14.60 -22.52
CA LYS A 707 -49.81 -13.48 -22.88
C LYS A 707 -49.21 -12.06 -22.76
N GLY A 708 -47.99 -11.88 -22.24
CA GLY A 708 -47.24 -10.61 -22.32
C GLY A 708 -46.24 -10.50 -23.48
N LYS A 709 -45.99 -11.61 -24.20
CA LYS A 709 -44.92 -11.74 -25.21
C LYS A 709 -45.18 -10.98 -26.51
N LYS A 710 -46.43 -10.61 -26.84
CA LYS A 710 -46.79 -10.13 -28.19
C LYS A 710 -46.27 -8.72 -28.53
N LYS A 711 -46.01 -7.83 -27.57
CA LYS A 711 -45.56 -6.45 -27.84
C LYS A 711 -44.04 -6.27 -27.88
N LYS A 712 -43.28 -7.18 -27.25
CA LYS A 712 -41.80 -7.19 -27.25
C LYS A 712 -41.24 -7.97 -28.45
N PHE A 713 -41.99 -8.97 -28.94
CA PHE A 713 -41.62 -9.81 -30.10
C PHE A 713 -41.42 -9.00 -31.39
N LEU A 714 -42.33 -8.07 -31.71
CA LEU A 714 -42.25 -7.25 -32.92
C LEU A 714 -40.99 -6.35 -32.99
N LYS A 715 -40.43 -5.94 -31.85
CA LYS A 715 -39.25 -5.08 -31.80
C LYS A 715 -37.94 -5.88 -31.91
N LEU A 716 -37.97 -7.14 -31.51
CA LEU A 716 -36.86 -8.11 -31.59
C LEU A 716 -36.82 -8.81 -32.97
N GLU A 717 -37.97 -9.04 -33.60
CA GLU A 717 -38.07 -9.56 -34.99
C GLU A 717 -37.41 -8.61 -36.00
N ALA A 718 -37.66 -7.31 -35.88
CA ALA A 718 -37.05 -6.31 -36.78
C ALA A 718 -35.51 -6.25 -36.66
N LYS A 719 -34.98 -6.53 -35.46
CA LYS A 719 -33.53 -6.53 -35.19
C LYS A 719 -32.88 -7.87 -35.58
N ALA A 720 -33.62 -8.97 -35.50
CA ALA A 720 -33.18 -10.29 -35.94
C ALA A 720 -33.19 -10.45 -37.46
N SER A 721 -34.13 -9.80 -38.18
CA SER A 721 -34.14 -9.77 -39.65
C SER A 721 -32.96 -8.98 -40.23
N GLU A 722 -32.49 -7.94 -39.52
CA GLU A 722 -31.33 -7.13 -39.93
C GLU A 722 -29.99 -7.87 -39.74
N LEU A 723 -29.93 -8.83 -38.81
CA LEU A 723 -28.70 -9.54 -38.40
C LEU A 723 -28.65 -11.02 -38.84
N GLY A 724 -29.75 -11.59 -39.32
CA GLY A 724 -29.81 -12.96 -39.84
C GLY A 724 -29.56 -14.05 -38.78
N VAL A 725 -30.05 -13.85 -37.54
CA VAL A 725 -29.88 -14.78 -36.41
C VAL A 725 -31.24 -15.06 -35.76
N PRO A 726 -31.55 -16.30 -35.32
CA PRO A 726 -32.79 -16.61 -34.60
C PRO A 726 -32.98 -15.75 -33.35
N VAL A 727 -34.19 -15.22 -33.15
CA VAL A 727 -34.55 -14.29 -32.07
C VAL A 727 -34.27 -14.89 -30.67
N GLU A 728 -34.39 -16.20 -30.51
CA GLU A 728 -34.16 -16.90 -29.23
C GLU A 728 -32.72 -16.73 -28.71
N ASN A 729 -31.71 -16.74 -29.60
CA ASN A 729 -30.31 -16.59 -29.21
C ASN A 729 -29.95 -15.15 -28.80
N LEU A 730 -30.71 -14.15 -29.24
CA LEU A 730 -30.51 -12.75 -28.84
C LEU A 730 -31.08 -12.46 -27.44
N ILE A 731 -32.15 -13.18 -27.06
CA ILE A 731 -32.81 -13.06 -25.75
C ILE A 731 -31.94 -13.71 -24.66
N GLU A 732 -31.43 -14.91 -24.87
CA GLU A 732 -30.52 -15.59 -23.92
C GLU A 732 -29.23 -14.77 -23.69
N ASN A 733 -28.66 -14.18 -24.74
CA ASN A 733 -27.46 -13.35 -24.63
C ASN A 733 -27.71 -11.99 -23.93
N GLU A 734 -28.90 -11.39 -24.03
CA GLU A 734 -29.23 -10.16 -23.28
C GLU A 734 -29.57 -10.46 -21.82
N GLU A 735 -30.24 -11.57 -21.53
CA GLU A 735 -30.54 -12.02 -20.15
C GLU A 735 -29.24 -12.37 -19.41
N ASP A 736 -28.34 -13.15 -20.02
CA ASP A 736 -27.02 -13.48 -19.45
C ASP A 736 -26.15 -12.23 -19.22
N ASN A 737 -26.23 -11.24 -20.11
CA ASN A 737 -25.50 -9.98 -19.94
C ASN A 737 -26.11 -9.10 -18.84
N MET A 738 -27.43 -9.11 -18.66
CA MET A 738 -28.09 -8.42 -17.55
C MET A 738 -27.76 -9.07 -16.21
N VAL A 739 -27.79 -10.41 -16.13
CA VAL A 739 -27.41 -11.17 -14.92
C VAL A 739 -25.96 -10.86 -14.53
N LYS A 740 -25.02 -10.92 -15.47
CA LYS A 740 -23.60 -10.56 -15.21
C LYS A 740 -23.43 -9.11 -14.73
N ARG A 741 -24.25 -8.17 -15.22
CA ARG A 741 -24.21 -6.76 -14.76
C ARG A 741 -24.76 -6.60 -13.34
N LEU A 742 -25.80 -7.36 -13.00
CA LEU A 742 -26.39 -7.39 -11.65
C LEU A 742 -25.42 -8.04 -10.65
N GLU A 743 -24.82 -9.18 -10.98
CA GLU A 743 -23.80 -9.86 -10.15
C GLU A 743 -22.59 -8.94 -9.90
N GLY A 744 -22.07 -8.29 -10.94
CA GLY A 744 -20.99 -7.30 -10.79
C GLY A 744 -21.39 -6.02 -10.04
N GLY A 745 -22.69 -5.72 -9.94
CA GLY A 745 -23.24 -4.66 -9.09
C GLY A 745 -23.31 -5.10 -7.62
N ARG A 746 -23.86 -6.30 -7.37
CA ARG A 746 -23.99 -6.90 -6.03
C ARG A 746 -22.63 -7.10 -5.36
N PHE A 747 -21.62 -7.58 -6.11
CA PHE A 747 -20.24 -7.65 -5.60
C PHE A 747 -19.71 -6.30 -5.12
N ARG A 748 -19.91 -5.23 -5.92
CA ARG A 748 -19.41 -3.89 -5.58
C ARG A 748 -20.09 -3.33 -4.33
N PHE A 749 -21.39 -3.57 -4.19
CA PHE A 749 -22.16 -3.17 -3.02
C PHE A 749 -21.67 -3.86 -1.74
N ILE A 750 -21.54 -5.20 -1.77
CA ILE A 750 -21.06 -5.98 -0.62
C ILE A 750 -19.61 -5.56 -0.26
N ASN A 751 -18.73 -5.44 -1.26
CA ASN A 751 -17.34 -5.04 -1.03
C ASN A 751 -17.23 -3.63 -0.43
N GLU A 752 -18.09 -2.69 -0.82
CA GLU A 752 -18.13 -1.35 -0.23
C GLU A 752 -18.60 -1.39 1.23
N GLN A 753 -19.64 -2.19 1.53
CA GLN A 753 -20.13 -2.36 2.89
C GLN A 753 -19.07 -2.94 3.84
N LEU A 754 -18.34 -3.98 3.42
CA LEU A 754 -17.28 -4.61 4.21
C LEU A 754 -16.15 -3.63 4.60
N TYR A 755 -15.93 -2.55 3.85
CA TYR A 755 -14.95 -1.49 4.21
C TYR A 755 -15.49 -0.45 5.20
N THR A 756 -16.79 -0.45 5.46
CA THR A 756 -17.48 0.57 6.27
C THR A 756 -18.04 0.04 7.59
N MET A 757 -17.89 -1.25 7.86
CA MET A 757 -18.39 -1.92 9.06
C MET A 757 -17.28 -2.62 9.84
N THR A 758 -17.58 -2.99 11.08
CA THR A 758 -16.72 -3.83 11.92
C THR A 758 -16.80 -5.29 11.48
N GLY A 759 -15.82 -6.11 11.88
CA GLY A 759 -15.85 -7.54 11.57
C GLY A 759 -17.05 -8.29 12.17
N GLU A 760 -17.54 -7.88 13.35
CA GLU A 760 -18.75 -8.44 13.97
C GLU A 760 -20.01 -8.14 13.16
N GLU A 761 -20.15 -6.92 12.63
CA GLU A 761 -21.26 -6.55 11.74
C GLU A 761 -21.19 -7.30 10.40
N ALA A 762 -19.98 -7.50 9.86
CA ALA A 762 -19.78 -8.32 8.67
C ALA A 762 -20.14 -9.80 8.91
N GLN A 763 -19.85 -10.33 10.09
CA GLN A 763 -20.26 -11.68 10.49
C GLN A 763 -21.79 -11.80 10.50
N LYS A 764 -22.49 -10.87 11.17
CA LYS A 764 -23.96 -10.84 11.19
C LYS A 764 -24.57 -10.73 9.79
N MET A 765 -23.99 -9.90 8.91
CA MET A 765 -24.42 -9.81 7.51
C MET A 765 -24.37 -11.16 6.79
N PHE A 766 -23.29 -11.94 6.96
CA PHE A 766 -23.14 -13.23 6.30
C PHE A 766 -23.96 -14.34 6.97
N GLU A 767 -24.28 -14.22 8.25
CA GLU A 767 -25.23 -15.09 8.94
C GLU A 767 -26.67 -14.85 8.46
N GLU A 768 -27.06 -13.58 8.23
CA GLU A 768 -28.37 -13.19 7.72
C GLU A 768 -28.57 -13.52 6.22
N ASP A 769 -27.56 -13.29 5.38
CA ASP A 769 -27.55 -13.67 3.95
C ASP A 769 -26.32 -14.54 3.61
N PRO A 770 -26.43 -15.87 3.78
CA PRO A 770 -25.36 -16.81 3.40
C PRO A 770 -24.99 -16.72 1.92
N THR A 771 -25.92 -16.29 1.05
CA THR A 771 -25.65 -16.13 -0.39
C THR A 771 -24.78 -14.91 -0.69
N ALA A 772 -24.70 -13.93 0.22
CA ALA A 772 -23.85 -12.75 0.05
C ALA A 772 -22.36 -13.14 0.04
N PHE A 773 -21.95 -14.10 0.87
CA PHE A 773 -20.58 -14.62 0.92
C PHE A 773 -20.20 -15.28 -0.42
N ASP A 774 -21.11 -16.05 -1.00
CA ASP A 774 -20.94 -16.73 -2.30
C ASP A 774 -20.77 -15.74 -3.45
N HIS A 775 -21.60 -14.70 -3.48
CA HIS A 775 -21.52 -13.64 -4.47
C HIS A 775 -20.25 -12.81 -4.32
N TYR A 776 -19.85 -12.51 -3.08
CA TYR A 776 -18.61 -11.80 -2.79
C TYR A 776 -17.39 -12.56 -3.33
N HIS A 777 -17.23 -13.84 -2.97
CA HIS A 777 -16.07 -14.63 -3.42
C HIS A 777 -16.10 -14.94 -4.92
N THR A 778 -17.28 -15.10 -5.53
CA THR A 778 -17.41 -15.28 -6.99
C THR A 778 -16.96 -14.01 -7.72
N GLY A 779 -17.43 -12.84 -7.29
CA GLY A 779 -16.98 -11.56 -7.84
C GLY A 779 -15.50 -11.29 -7.60
N TYR A 780 -14.97 -11.64 -6.41
CA TYR A 780 -13.55 -11.54 -6.09
C TYR A 780 -12.69 -12.40 -7.03
N ARG A 781 -13.06 -13.68 -7.25
CA ARG A 781 -12.35 -14.58 -8.18
C ARG A 781 -12.30 -14.01 -9.59
N ASP A 782 -13.39 -13.43 -10.06
CA ASP A 782 -13.46 -12.84 -11.40
C ASP A 782 -12.67 -11.53 -11.52
N GLN A 783 -12.48 -10.78 -10.44
CA GLN A 783 -11.53 -9.67 -10.40
C GLN A 783 -10.08 -10.16 -10.32
N ALA A 784 -9.80 -11.15 -9.48
CA ALA A 784 -8.46 -11.70 -9.29
C ALA A 784 -7.88 -12.31 -10.59
N LYS A 785 -8.72 -12.90 -11.46
CA LYS A 785 -8.34 -13.38 -12.80
C LYS A 785 -7.81 -12.26 -13.72
N LYS A 786 -8.23 -11.00 -13.50
CA LYS A 786 -7.84 -9.84 -14.31
C LYS A 786 -6.55 -9.19 -13.83
N TRP A 787 -6.08 -9.52 -12.63
CA TRP A 787 -4.86 -8.95 -12.08
C TRP A 787 -3.62 -9.59 -12.71
N PRO A 788 -2.59 -8.78 -13.06
CA PRO A 788 -1.38 -9.30 -13.69
C PRO A 788 -0.56 -10.21 -12.75
N LEU A 789 -0.63 -9.96 -11.43
CA LEU A 789 0.02 -10.78 -10.40
C LEU A 789 -0.77 -10.67 -9.09
N ASN A 790 -1.13 -11.80 -8.50
CA ASN A 790 -1.93 -11.87 -7.26
C ASN A 790 -1.00 -11.88 -6.02
N PRO A 791 -1.19 -11.00 -5.02
CA PRO A 791 -0.33 -10.90 -3.83
C PRO A 791 -0.25 -12.21 -3.03
N VAL A 792 -1.32 -13.01 -2.97
CA VAL A 792 -1.32 -14.32 -2.29
C VAL A 792 -0.27 -15.25 -2.89
N ASN A 793 -0.13 -15.25 -4.23
CA ASN A 793 0.86 -16.10 -4.90
C ASN A 793 2.31 -15.67 -4.56
N VAL A 794 2.53 -14.37 -4.35
CA VAL A 794 3.86 -13.84 -3.96
C VAL A 794 4.20 -14.26 -2.54
N ILE A 795 3.24 -14.16 -1.61
CA ILE A 795 3.42 -14.62 -0.23
C ILE A 795 3.70 -16.14 -0.20
N ILE A 796 2.96 -16.93 -0.97
CA ILE A 796 3.20 -18.39 -1.12
C ILE A 796 4.62 -18.64 -1.63
N GLN A 797 5.07 -17.93 -2.66
CA GLN A 797 6.43 -18.09 -3.19
C GLN A 797 7.50 -17.73 -2.16
N GLN A 798 7.28 -16.71 -1.33
CA GLN A 798 8.21 -16.29 -0.27
C GLN A 798 8.22 -17.24 0.94
N LEU A 799 7.10 -17.93 1.21
CA LEU A 799 7.00 -18.90 2.31
C LEU A 799 7.44 -20.30 1.89
N ARG A 800 7.35 -20.64 0.60
CA ARG A 800 7.77 -21.93 0.05
C ARG A 800 9.25 -22.26 0.29
N SER A 801 10.10 -21.26 0.51
CA SER A 801 11.53 -21.47 0.83
C SER A 801 11.78 -21.85 2.30
N LYS A 802 10.75 -21.82 3.16
CA LYS A 802 10.84 -22.16 4.58
C LYS A 802 9.91 -23.36 4.87
N THR A 803 10.41 -24.35 5.61
CA THR A 803 9.67 -25.58 5.98
C THR A 803 9.51 -25.68 7.50
N GLY A 804 8.45 -26.34 7.98
CA GLY A 804 8.18 -26.53 9.41
C GLY A 804 7.60 -25.32 10.15
N LEU A 805 7.06 -24.33 9.44
CA LEU A 805 6.43 -23.14 10.04
C LEU A 805 4.97 -23.40 10.44
N VAL A 806 4.53 -22.76 11.52
CA VAL A 806 3.12 -22.60 11.89
C VAL A 806 2.62 -21.25 11.36
N ILE A 807 1.72 -21.29 10.38
CA ILE A 807 1.22 -20.11 9.65
C ILE A 807 -0.26 -19.92 9.97
N ALA A 808 -0.65 -18.72 10.41
CA ALA A 808 -2.05 -18.30 10.49
C ALA A 808 -2.40 -17.40 9.29
N ASP A 809 -3.37 -17.84 8.49
CA ASP A 809 -3.89 -17.13 7.32
C ASP A 809 -5.23 -16.46 7.68
N MET A 810 -5.20 -15.15 7.91
CA MET A 810 -6.31 -14.36 8.45
C MET A 810 -7.13 -13.75 7.30
N GLY A 811 -8.39 -14.17 7.17
CA GLY A 811 -9.26 -13.81 6.05
C GLY A 811 -8.85 -14.58 4.79
N CYS A 812 -8.79 -15.91 4.91
CA CYS A 812 -8.15 -16.80 3.94
C CYS A 812 -8.94 -16.98 2.62
N GLY A 813 -10.23 -16.65 2.59
CA GLY A 813 -11.13 -16.83 1.46
C GLY A 813 -11.18 -18.28 0.97
N ASP A 814 -10.62 -18.52 -0.21
CA ASP A 814 -10.54 -19.86 -0.81
C ASP A 814 -9.41 -20.73 -0.20
N ALA A 815 -8.75 -20.30 0.88
CA ALA A 815 -7.69 -21.00 1.62
C ALA A 815 -6.50 -21.48 0.77
N LYS A 816 -6.07 -20.61 -0.15
CA LYS A 816 -5.06 -20.95 -1.17
C LYS A 816 -3.67 -21.20 -0.58
N ILE A 817 -3.33 -20.57 0.56
CA ILE A 817 -2.06 -20.79 1.25
C ILE A 817 -2.01 -22.21 1.82
N ALA A 818 -3.07 -22.67 2.49
CA ALA A 818 -3.19 -24.02 3.01
C ALA A 818 -3.14 -25.08 1.89
N GLU A 819 -3.82 -24.84 0.76
CA GLU A 819 -3.79 -25.75 -0.40
C GLU A 819 -2.38 -25.92 -0.99
N CYS A 820 -1.57 -24.85 -1.00
CA CYS A 820 -0.25 -24.86 -1.62
C CYS A 820 0.90 -25.26 -0.67
N LEU A 821 0.77 -24.96 0.63
CA LEU A 821 1.85 -25.12 1.62
C LEU A 821 1.51 -26.11 2.75
N GLY A 822 0.28 -26.61 2.84
CA GLY A 822 -0.17 -27.48 3.93
C GLY A 822 0.51 -28.85 3.99
N THR A 823 1.24 -29.24 2.94
CA THR A 823 2.08 -30.46 2.95
C THR A 823 3.47 -30.23 3.54
N GLN A 824 3.91 -28.96 3.66
CA GLN A 824 5.26 -28.58 4.10
C GLN A 824 5.25 -27.81 5.43
N ASN A 825 4.14 -27.14 5.75
CA ASN A 825 3.97 -26.24 6.87
C ASN A 825 2.58 -26.46 7.49
N THR A 826 2.44 -26.20 8.79
CA THR A 826 1.15 -26.23 9.46
C THR A 826 0.42 -24.91 9.19
N VAL A 827 -0.68 -24.95 8.44
CA VAL A 827 -1.44 -23.74 8.07
C VAL A 827 -2.82 -23.76 8.72
N HIS A 828 -3.07 -22.77 9.57
CA HIS A 828 -4.40 -22.50 10.14
C HIS A 828 -5.07 -21.39 9.34
N SER A 829 -6.18 -21.70 8.67
CA SER A 829 -6.90 -20.75 7.82
C SER A 829 -8.20 -20.31 8.51
N PHE A 830 -8.37 -19.00 8.66
CA PHE A 830 -9.52 -18.39 9.34
C PHE A 830 -10.31 -17.48 8.39
N ASP A 831 -11.63 -17.56 8.44
CA ASP A 831 -12.54 -16.66 7.73
C ASP A 831 -13.89 -16.58 8.45
N LEU A 832 -14.76 -15.64 8.07
CA LEU A 832 -16.10 -15.50 8.65
C LEU A 832 -17.01 -16.69 8.35
N VAL A 833 -16.79 -17.39 7.23
CA VAL A 833 -17.56 -18.57 6.81
C VAL A 833 -16.65 -19.70 6.35
N ALA A 834 -16.85 -20.90 6.92
CA ALA A 834 -16.08 -22.10 6.57
C ALA A 834 -16.69 -22.84 5.38
N LYS A 835 -16.14 -22.64 4.17
CA LYS A 835 -16.54 -23.39 2.96
C LYS A 835 -15.73 -24.66 2.70
N LYS A 836 -14.49 -24.71 3.20
CA LYS A 836 -13.60 -25.86 3.07
C LYS A 836 -13.36 -26.45 4.46
N PRO A 837 -13.18 -27.78 4.59
CA PRO A 837 -12.90 -28.41 5.89
C PRO A 837 -11.63 -27.88 6.57
N CYS A 838 -10.69 -27.29 5.81
CA CYS A 838 -9.46 -26.69 6.32
C CYS A 838 -9.61 -25.24 6.81
N VAL A 839 -10.80 -24.64 6.70
CA VAL A 839 -11.08 -23.28 7.14
C VAL A 839 -11.90 -23.33 8.41
N VAL A 840 -11.46 -22.60 9.44
CA VAL A 840 -12.21 -22.43 10.69
C VAL A 840 -13.00 -21.14 10.59
N ALA A 841 -14.32 -21.23 10.81
CA ALA A 841 -15.20 -20.06 10.83
C ALA A 841 -15.03 -19.28 12.13
N CYS A 842 -14.47 -18.08 12.09
CA CYS A 842 -14.34 -17.17 13.23
C CYS A 842 -13.98 -15.75 12.79
N GLU A 843 -14.21 -14.78 13.68
CA GLU A 843 -13.82 -13.39 13.48
C GLU A 843 -12.30 -13.19 13.71
N MET A 844 -11.63 -12.40 12.86
CA MET A 844 -10.17 -12.28 12.86
C MET A 844 -9.57 -11.61 14.11
N SER A 845 -10.37 -10.96 14.95
CA SER A 845 -9.93 -10.37 16.22
C SER A 845 -9.91 -11.38 17.37
N ASN A 846 -10.51 -12.56 17.20
CA ASN A 846 -10.58 -13.60 18.23
C ASN A 846 -10.58 -15.00 17.58
N VAL A 847 -9.38 -15.54 17.33
CA VAL A 847 -9.22 -16.86 16.72
C VAL A 847 -8.92 -17.93 17.78
N PRO A 848 -9.40 -19.17 17.59
CA PRO A 848 -9.27 -20.26 18.57
C PRO A 848 -7.87 -20.91 18.53
N LEU A 849 -6.83 -20.11 18.77
CA LEU A 849 -5.44 -20.55 18.91
C LEU A 849 -4.84 -20.01 20.21
N GLU A 850 -3.89 -20.76 20.76
CA GLU A 850 -3.18 -20.38 21.98
C GLU A 850 -2.25 -19.17 21.76
N ASN A 851 -1.84 -18.53 22.87
CA ASN A 851 -0.91 -17.41 22.80
C ASN A 851 0.48 -17.88 22.33
N ASN A 852 1.15 -17.10 21.47
CA ASN A 852 2.47 -17.43 20.92
C ASN A 852 2.54 -18.79 20.20
N SER A 853 1.47 -19.23 19.53
CA SER A 853 1.43 -20.50 18.81
C SER A 853 1.99 -20.44 17.38
N CYS A 854 2.04 -19.25 16.76
CA CYS A 854 2.33 -19.08 15.34
C CYS A 854 3.72 -18.48 15.06
N ASP A 855 4.37 -18.93 13.99
CA ASP A 855 5.63 -18.37 13.49
C ASP A 855 5.38 -17.25 12.47
N VAL A 856 4.29 -17.35 11.70
CA VAL A 856 3.89 -16.34 10.71
C VAL A 856 2.39 -16.06 10.78
N VAL A 857 2.01 -14.79 10.78
CA VAL A 857 0.61 -14.35 10.61
C VAL A 857 0.51 -13.56 9.31
N VAL A 858 -0.48 -13.90 8.47
CA VAL A 858 -0.68 -13.30 7.15
C VAL A 858 -2.04 -12.61 7.08
N PHE A 859 -2.04 -11.32 6.73
CA PHE A 859 -3.22 -10.61 6.23
C PHE A 859 -3.01 -10.28 4.75
N CYS A 860 -3.78 -10.88 3.86
CA CYS A 860 -3.65 -10.63 2.43
C CYS A 860 -4.99 -10.17 1.83
N LEU A 861 -5.10 -8.85 1.61
CA LEU A 861 -6.32 -8.19 1.15
C LEU A 861 -7.52 -8.42 2.09
N SER A 862 -7.27 -8.63 3.38
CA SER A 862 -8.24 -8.99 4.41
C SER A 862 -8.46 -7.90 5.47
N LEU A 863 -7.72 -6.78 5.44
CA LEU A 863 -7.93 -5.68 6.40
C LEU A 863 -9.07 -4.77 5.96
N MET A 864 -10.28 -5.33 5.82
CA MET A 864 -11.46 -4.62 5.33
C MET A 864 -12.19 -3.86 6.45
N GLY A 865 -12.35 -4.48 7.63
CA GLY A 865 -13.10 -3.91 8.74
C GLY A 865 -12.49 -2.64 9.35
N THR A 866 -13.32 -1.85 10.01
CA THR A 866 -12.93 -0.59 10.68
C THR A 866 -12.10 -0.81 11.94
N ASN A 867 -12.12 -2.01 12.51
CA ASN A 867 -11.44 -2.41 13.76
C ASN A 867 -10.02 -3.00 13.54
N ILE A 868 -9.22 -2.44 12.62
CA ILE A 868 -7.85 -2.90 12.27
C ILE A 868 -6.93 -3.07 13.50
N ASN A 869 -7.09 -2.22 14.51
CA ASN A 869 -6.32 -2.29 15.76
C ASN A 869 -6.55 -3.60 16.54
N GLU A 870 -7.68 -4.26 16.36
CA GLU A 870 -8.01 -5.51 17.03
C GLU A 870 -7.40 -6.69 16.28
N TYR A 871 -7.46 -6.69 14.95
CA TYR A 871 -6.79 -7.68 14.08
C TYR A 871 -5.28 -7.73 14.33
N LEU A 872 -4.63 -6.56 14.42
CA LEU A 872 -3.19 -6.50 14.67
C LEU A 872 -2.82 -6.87 16.11
N ARG A 873 -3.72 -6.67 17.06
CA ARG A 873 -3.53 -7.12 18.45
C ARG A 873 -3.63 -8.63 18.54
N GLU A 874 -4.58 -9.21 17.82
CA GLU A 874 -4.73 -10.66 17.74
C GLU A 874 -3.51 -11.30 17.06
N ALA A 875 -3.03 -10.71 15.97
CA ALA A 875 -1.78 -11.14 15.35
C ALA A 875 -0.58 -11.05 16.30
N HIS A 876 -0.52 -10.02 17.15
CA HIS A 876 0.51 -9.91 18.19
C HIS A 876 0.38 -11.01 19.24
N ARG A 877 -0.85 -11.35 19.68
CA ARG A 877 -1.13 -12.44 20.62
C ARG A 877 -0.69 -13.80 20.08
N LEU A 878 -0.96 -14.07 18.80
CA LEU A 878 -0.65 -15.35 18.14
C LEU A 878 0.83 -15.55 17.85
N LEU A 879 1.55 -14.50 17.45
CA LEU A 879 2.94 -14.64 17.02
C LEU A 879 3.88 -14.95 18.19
N LYS A 880 4.80 -15.91 18.02
CA LYS A 880 5.96 -16.09 18.89
C LYS A 880 6.84 -14.84 18.89
N MET A 881 7.62 -14.64 19.95
CA MET A 881 8.65 -13.60 19.95
C MET A 881 9.61 -13.84 18.77
N GLY A 882 9.81 -12.81 17.94
CA GLY A 882 10.58 -12.91 16.70
C GLY A 882 9.83 -13.49 15.49
N GLY A 883 8.56 -13.88 15.63
CA GLY A 883 7.70 -14.31 14.52
C GLY A 883 7.38 -13.20 13.52
N GLU A 884 6.98 -13.57 12.30
CA GLU A 884 6.77 -12.64 11.18
C GLU A 884 5.30 -12.27 10.97
N LEU A 885 4.99 -10.98 10.94
CA LEU A 885 3.70 -10.46 10.49
C LEU A 885 3.82 -10.00 9.03
N ARG A 886 2.97 -10.54 8.14
CA ARG A 886 2.93 -10.17 6.72
C ARG A 886 1.60 -9.52 6.39
N ILE A 887 1.64 -8.32 5.81
CA ILE A 887 0.46 -7.56 5.42
C ILE A 887 0.55 -7.23 3.94
N ALA A 888 -0.43 -7.63 3.13
CA ALA A 888 -0.55 -7.23 1.73
C ALA A 888 -1.87 -6.50 1.51
N GLU A 889 -1.79 -5.24 1.07
CA GLU A 889 -2.96 -4.37 0.88
C GLU A 889 -2.83 -3.50 -0.37
N VAL A 890 -3.94 -2.94 -0.82
CA VAL A 890 -3.98 -2.05 -2.01
C VAL A 890 -3.34 -0.70 -1.67
N THR A 891 -2.36 -0.25 -2.48
CA THR A 891 -1.58 0.98 -2.22
C THR A 891 -2.48 2.21 -2.04
N SER A 892 -3.58 2.31 -2.80
CA SER A 892 -4.50 3.46 -2.74
C SER A 892 -5.32 3.56 -1.44
N ARG A 893 -5.37 2.50 -0.63
CA ARG A 893 -6.07 2.52 0.67
C ARG A 893 -5.27 3.23 1.75
N PHE A 894 -3.97 3.36 1.60
CA PHE A 894 -3.12 4.06 2.57
C PHE A 894 -3.19 5.58 2.35
N GLU A 895 -3.58 6.34 3.38
CA GLU A 895 -3.41 7.80 3.37
C GLU A 895 -1.94 8.19 3.41
N ASN A 896 -1.20 7.54 4.29
CA ASN A 896 0.22 7.72 4.46
C ASN A 896 0.85 6.40 4.92
N VAL A 897 1.55 5.73 3.99
CA VAL A 897 2.21 4.44 4.26
C VAL A 897 3.17 4.52 5.45
N ARG A 898 3.91 5.64 5.62
CA ARG A 898 4.84 5.79 6.75
C ARG A 898 4.11 5.94 8.08
N ALA A 899 2.95 6.59 8.09
CA ALA A 899 2.14 6.71 9.30
C ALA A 899 1.57 5.34 9.71
N PHE A 900 1.10 4.55 8.74
CA PHE A 900 0.66 3.18 8.97
C PHE A 900 1.79 2.31 9.54
N MET A 901 2.98 2.34 8.92
CA MET A 901 4.16 1.61 9.42
C MET A 901 4.49 1.96 10.88
N ARG A 902 4.54 3.26 11.22
CA ARG A 902 4.78 3.70 12.61
C ARG A 902 3.68 3.23 13.57
N GLY A 903 2.43 3.21 13.10
CA GLY A 903 1.29 2.70 13.86
C GLY A 903 1.45 1.21 14.19
N VAL A 904 1.79 0.39 13.20
CA VAL A 904 2.08 -1.03 13.39
C VAL A 904 3.28 -1.23 14.33
N CYS A 905 4.34 -0.41 14.21
CA CYS A 905 5.49 -0.53 15.11
C CYS A 905 5.14 -0.28 16.59
N ARG A 906 4.29 0.71 16.86
CA ARG A 906 3.77 1.00 18.21
C ARG A 906 2.87 -0.11 18.78
N MET A 907 2.48 -1.09 17.96
CA MET A 907 1.80 -2.30 18.41
C MET A 907 2.77 -3.44 18.75
N GLY A 908 4.05 -3.16 19.00
CA GLY A 908 5.04 -4.14 19.43
C GLY A 908 5.70 -4.92 18.28
N PHE A 909 5.63 -4.38 17.06
CA PHE A 909 6.25 -4.93 15.86
C PHE A 909 7.45 -4.09 15.42
N GLU A 910 8.42 -4.72 14.79
CA GLU A 910 9.59 -4.10 14.17
C GLU A 910 9.48 -4.23 12.65
N PHE A 911 9.70 -3.16 11.91
CA PHE A 911 9.63 -3.17 10.45
C PHE A 911 10.87 -3.84 9.84
N LYS A 912 10.67 -4.85 8.98
CA LYS A 912 11.77 -5.46 8.21
C LYS A 912 11.86 -4.89 6.79
N THR A 913 10.85 -5.14 5.96
CA THR A 913 10.89 -4.77 4.55
C THR A 913 9.50 -4.43 4.02
N SER A 914 9.47 -3.66 2.92
CA SER A 914 8.25 -3.41 2.14
C SER A 914 8.54 -3.57 0.66
N LYS A 915 7.61 -4.19 -0.09
CA LYS A 915 7.69 -4.35 -1.54
C LYS A 915 6.42 -3.84 -2.21
N THR A 916 6.55 -2.82 -3.05
CA THR A 916 5.45 -2.32 -3.88
C THR A 916 5.42 -3.05 -5.22
N MET A 917 4.24 -3.53 -5.63
CA MET A 917 4.02 -4.29 -6.85
C MET A 917 3.25 -3.45 -7.87
N GLN A 918 3.95 -3.00 -8.92
CA GLN A 918 3.37 -2.30 -10.09
C GLN A 918 2.42 -1.15 -9.70
N ASP A 919 2.70 -0.46 -8.60
CA ASP A 919 1.89 0.63 -8.02
C ASP A 919 0.46 0.27 -7.54
N TYR A 920 0.06 -1.01 -7.57
CA TYR A 920 -1.28 -1.44 -7.15
C TYR A 920 -1.34 -2.02 -5.73
N PHE A 921 -0.35 -2.84 -5.36
CA PHE A 921 -0.31 -3.51 -4.06
C PHE A 921 1.00 -3.22 -3.34
N VAL A 922 0.94 -3.18 -2.00
CA VAL A 922 2.12 -3.09 -1.14
C VAL A 922 2.11 -4.25 -0.16
N ILE A 923 3.25 -4.92 -0.03
CA ILE A 923 3.47 -6.01 0.92
C ILE A 923 4.46 -5.55 1.98
N PHE A 924 4.07 -5.60 3.24
CA PHE A 924 4.92 -5.32 4.40
C PHE A 924 5.30 -6.61 5.12
N GLN A 925 6.53 -6.64 5.63
CA GLN A 925 7.00 -7.64 6.57
C GLN A 925 7.43 -6.95 7.86
N PHE A 926 6.88 -7.41 8.98
CA PHE A 926 7.24 -7.00 10.31
C PHE A 926 7.66 -8.23 11.14
N LYS A 927 8.40 -7.99 12.23
CA LYS A 927 8.82 -8.99 13.21
C LYS A 927 8.24 -8.63 14.57
N LYS A 928 7.72 -9.57 15.36
CA LYS A 928 7.30 -9.29 16.74
C LYS A 928 8.55 -9.05 17.61
N ALA A 929 8.66 -7.86 18.20
CA ALA A 929 9.88 -7.43 18.91
C ALA A 929 9.66 -7.08 20.40
N GLY A 930 8.45 -6.72 20.81
CA GLY A 930 8.20 -6.32 22.19
C GLY A 930 6.73 -6.34 22.60
N LYS A 931 6.42 -5.78 23.77
CA LYS A 931 5.04 -5.58 24.24
C LYS A 931 4.36 -4.45 23.46
N ILE A 932 3.03 -4.46 23.44
CA ILE A 932 2.23 -3.41 22.80
C ILE A 932 2.40 -2.11 23.61
N GLU A 933 3.05 -1.10 23.03
CA GLU A 933 3.22 0.21 23.66
C GLU A 933 1.90 0.99 23.69
N HIS A 934 1.12 0.90 22.61
CA HIS A 934 -0.13 1.64 22.47
C HIS A 934 -1.22 0.77 21.81
N LYS A 935 -2.36 0.59 22.49
CA LYS A 935 -3.45 -0.30 22.01
C LYS A 935 -4.20 0.23 20.77
N ARG A 936 -4.19 1.54 20.53
CA ARG A 936 -4.87 2.24 19.40
C ARG A 936 -4.02 3.40 18.82
N PRO A 937 -2.88 3.13 18.19
CA PRO A 937 -1.95 4.19 17.76
C PRO A 937 -2.50 4.99 16.56
N ASN A 938 -2.22 6.29 16.54
CA ASN A 938 -2.62 7.18 15.45
C ASN A 938 -1.97 6.76 14.12
N GLY A 939 -2.77 6.69 13.06
CA GLY A 939 -2.31 6.38 11.69
C GLY A 939 -2.59 4.95 11.21
N LEU A 940 -3.22 4.10 12.02
CA LEU A 940 -3.75 2.79 11.61
C LEU A 940 -5.17 2.91 11.02
N THR A 941 -5.32 3.71 9.97
CA THR A 941 -6.59 3.88 9.24
C THR A 941 -6.37 3.61 7.76
N LEU A 942 -7.27 2.83 7.16
CA LEU A 942 -7.29 2.54 5.73
C LEU A 942 -8.53 3.15 5.10
N LYS A 943 -8.37 3.79 3.93
CA LYS A 943 -9.48 4.35 3.16
C LYS A 943 -10.36 3.22 2.60
N PRO A 944 -11.69 3.40 2.61
CA PRO A 944 -12.60 2.48 1.93
C PRO A 944 -12.42 2.59 0.41
N CYS A 945 -12.52 1.47 -0.30
CA CYS A 945 -12.53 1.47 -1.76
C CYS A 945 -13.94 1.79 -2.28
N LEU A 946 -14.29 3.08 -2.31
CA LEU A 946 -15.59 3.53 -2.80
C LEU A 946 -15.69 3.44 -4.33
N TYR A 947 -16.73 2.78 -4.85
CA TYR A 947 -17.00 2.73 -6.28
C TYR A 947 -17.87 3.93 -6.68
N LYS A 948 -17.67 4.48 -7.89
CA LYS A 948 -18.59 5.50 -8.42
C LYS A 948 -20.00 4.90 -8.52
N LYS A 949 -20.98 5.50 -7.82
CA LYS A 949 -22.41 5.22 -8.01
C LYS A 949 -22.70 5.33 -9.52
N ARG A 950 -23.19 4.25 -10.11
CA ARG A 950 -23.49 4.15 -11.55
C ARG A 950 -24.98 4.10 -11.76
#